data_AF-A0A939AQB4-F1
#
_entry.id   AF-A0A939AQB4-F1
#
_cell.length_a   1.000
_cell.length_b   1.000
_cell.length_c   1.000
_cell.angle_alpha   90.00
_cell.angle_beta   90.00
_cell.angle_gamma   90.00
#
_symmetry.space_group_name_H-M   'P 1'
#
loop_
_entity.id
_entity.type
_entity.pdbx_description
1 polymer ?
#
loop_
_entity_poly.entity_id
_entity_poly.type
_entity_poly.pdbx_seq_one_letter_code
_entity_poly.pdbx_strand_id
1 'polypeptide(L)'
;WLVFEGILQEWVIFVNGVRVAAGNENFLPIEVDVTAHVRPGEVNALAVWCGAWRSVTTVTGPKLLVPEGSWFARLGRGIWQDVFLEVRPAVAVEDVFVQTSVRRGELSARVRVNHAVSLRGAGSATKQSSAHGEDCFGPNDGPRNDALIVRACVLDGERVVLTLPEKPISVAAGEATEVELIQPWPDPIFWSPENPHLYHLEVELWADGRLVDRRTVRFGFREVWLEDHKLILNGTRINLRGDAWHYQGFVQQFPEYAANWYRLCKETGINFIRLHAMPYPQFYLDLADEMGMLLVSESAIYGSSKAMVAEHPEFLAACRSHLRDFVRRDRNHPSVVIWSMQNEMRWVDGRDGYKAAMPALTAVMKAEDGTRPISYDGDNRLVEPQACEIVSMHYNIDGTVASWDRSKPLIFGEHGKWHYVAPQVGAEFAGSAAYASLERCLESIGREEQLFNEYARREEVTGLTPFNIANYCAWTFPDHDIPLDWPDLTTPGPKPRVIPAHTLVVNNGLAAGDPRFRPNPSYAMIQESFQPVAAIANEYDTAFFGGESVRRSVSVYNDTEHAVEARLAFRLTAADGAVICHGERSGRQQPGEKLEWEFVLPLPAVEAASQITLELALYHGERLVWTGEPRSYKVLPSSLRAEPVNLGGKRVACLGAMASCHALAALIPEIVWLPRLPDSLDGLDLLVIGPEFAETEERAAAILEPFVRNGGSLLIMEQGSYLPGELVLSGKKFYNAFVAQPDHPVFTGLAAEDFIQWNRASIHAGDDQWLVQNAFNKPERGDFSILLECGAGDWGNGGMNWAALVEYRLGRGRVLLNRVELLEHWAQHPIACQLVRNLLEYGATAPALSEATDVRVIVGSSGEGFLSSLGVQFTALAANDLPDEADLLICDLAALDLAQARALHGWVQAGLRLILLPVEPSQSERLAALLGRPVAITEAPVYQVTRLADRFTADITSHDLYMFEKASYTQPPKVNRLICQYALDVADAEPLLQDPHTPWEVYFVRRELEEYQKMARATQTLAEPFTSRTYGARVAVGQGEVVLWQVDYRLDSEKVRRSWAPGWRRRSSPTARRRPTWAFRPSWGSHASRTWIRPR
;
A
#
# COMPACT_ATOMS: atom_id res chain seq x y z
N TRP A 1 -34.60 16.89 -28.69
CA TRP A 1 -33.63 17.01 -27.60
C TRP A 1 -32.24 16.78 -28.13
N LEU A 2 -31.31 17.67 -27.79
CA LEU A 2 -29.88 17.50 -27.97
C LEU A 2 -29.30 17.03 -26.64
N VAL A 3 -28.67 15.86 -26.62
CA VAL A 3 -28.17 15.21 -25.42
C VAL A 3 -26.66 15.13 -25.48
N PHE A 4 -26.01 15.56 -24.40
CA PHE A 4 -24.59 15.35 -24.16
C PHE A 4 -24.44 14.50 -22.91
N GLU A 5 -23.75 13.37 -23.00
CA GLU A 5 -23.53 12.52 -21.82
C GLU A 5 -22.48 13.10 -20.85
N GLY A 6 -21.62 14.01 -21.33
CA GLY A 6 -20.63 14.69 -20.49
C GLY A 6 -19.84 15.77 -21.23
N ILE A 7 -19.74 16.95 -20.62
CA ILE A 7 -18.98 18.10 -21.14
C ILE A 7 -18.15 18.70 -20.01
N LEU A 8 -16.84 18.84 -20.22
CA LEU A 8 -15.91 19.54 -19.34
C LEU A 8 -15.58 20.93 -19.93
N GLN A 9 -15.37 22.01 -19.17
CA GLN A 9 -15.75 22.24 -17.79
C GLN A 9 -16.96 23.17 -17.81
N GLU A 10 -16.79 24.48 -17.62
CA GLU A 10 -17.84 25.44 -18.00
C GLU A 10 -18.14 25.32 -19.50
N TRP A 11 -19.41 25.27 -19.87
CA TRP A 11 -19.81 25.09 -21.26
C TRP A 11 -20.97 26.00 -21.67
N VAL A 12 -21.00 26.34 -22.97
CA VAL A 12 -22.09 27.08 -23.61
C VAL A 12 -22.40 26.42 -24.95
N ILE A 13 -23.67 26.10 -25.18
CA ILE A 13 -24.14 25.39 -26.37
C ILE A 13 -24.89 26.38 -27.27
N PHE A 14 -24.55 26.35 -28.56
CA PHE A 14 -25.18 27.15 -29.61
C PHE A 14 -25.72 26.25 -30.72
N VAL A 15 -26.94 26.53 -31.17
CA VAL A 15 -27.53 25.91 -32.36
C VAL A 15 -27.85 27.01 -33.36
N ASN A 16 -27.33 26.89 -34.58
CA ASN A 16 -27.48 27.87 -35.65
C ASN A 16 -27.12 29.31 -35.21
N GLY A 17 -26.07 29.43 -34.40
CA GLY A 17 -25.58 30.72 -33.86
C GLY A 17 -26.38 31.27 -32.66
N VAL A 18 -27.45 30.61 -32.25
CA VAL A 18 -28.26 31.00 -31.09
C VAL A 18 -27.80 30.22 -29.85
N ARG A 19 -27.51 30.92 -28.76
CA ARG A 19 -27.20 30.28 -27.47
C ARG A 19 -28.45 29.58 -26.93
N VAL A 20 -28.38 28.25 -26.78
CA VAL A 20 -29.50 27.42 -26.30
C VAL A 20 -29.32 26.97 -24.84
N ALA A 21 -28.08 26.81 -24.37
CA ALA A 21 -27.80 26.41 -22.99
C ALA A 21 -26.42 26.88 -22.52
N ALA A 22 -26.22 26.93 -21.21
CA ALA A 22 -24.91 27.08 -20.57
C ALA A 22 -24.94 26.45 -19.17
N GLY A 23 -23.82 25.96 -18.69
CA GLY A 23 -23.74 25.30 -17.39
C GLY A 23 -22.35 24.77 -17.08
N ASN A 24 -22.30 24.00 -15.99
CA ASN A 24 -21.06 23.51 -15.40
C ASN A 24 -21.22 22.19 -14.63
N GLU A 25 -22.30 21.45 -14.91
CA GLU A 25 -22.35 20.02 -14.63
C GLU A 25 -21.52 19.30 -15.70
N ASN A 26 -20.62 18.41 -15.26
CA ASN A 26 -19.57 17.86 -16.13
C ASN A 26 -19.61 16.34 -16.29
N PHE A 27 -20.32 15.66 -15.40
CA PHE A 27 -20.27 14.20 -15.25
C PHE A 27 -21.61 13.53 -15.53
N LEU A 28 -22.69 14.31 -15.56
CA LEU A 28 -24.05 13.83 -15.74
C LEU A 28 -24.64 14.34 -17.07
N PRO A 29 -25.60 13.61 -17.66
CA PRO A 29 -26.20 14.00 -18.93
C PRO A 29 -26.84 15.40 -18.91
N ILE A 30 -26.63 16.14 -20.00
CA ILE A 30 -27.21 17.45 -20.26
C ILE A 30 -28.19 17.32 -21.42
N GLU A 31 -29.46 17.59 -21.16
CA GLU A 31 -30.52 17.53 -22.16
C GLU A 31 -31.04 18.92 -22.47
N VAL A 32 -31.02 19.31 -23.75
CA VAL A 32 -31.47 20.62 -24.21
C VAL A 32 -32.56 20.45 -25.27
N ASP A 33 -33.73 21.05 -25.07
CA ASP A 33 -34.73 21.14 -26.13
C ASP A 33 -34.31 22.19 -27.17
N VAL A 34 -33.94 21.70 -28.35
CA VAL A 34 -33.49 22.51 -29.49
C VAL A 34 -34.56 22.64 -30.58
N THR A 35 -35.81 22.19 -30.32
CA THR A 35 -36.89 22.12 -31.33
C THR A 35 -37.16 23.47 -32.01
N ALA A 36 -37.11 24.57 -31.26
CA ALA A 36 -37.31 25.92 -31.80
C ALA A 36 -36.10 26.49 -32.57
N HIS A 37 -34.95 25.82 -32.50
CA HIS A 37 -33.66 26.31 -33.03
C HIS A 37 -33.16 25.52 -34.24
N VAL A 38 -33.71 24.34 -34.49
CA VAL A 38 -33.38 23.52 -35.66
C VAL A 38 -34.22 23.88 -36.88
N ARG A 39 -33.64 23.74 -38.06
CA ARG A 39 -34.26 23.97 -39.38
C ARG A 39 -34.43 22.63 -40.09
N PRO A 40 -35.67 22.11 -40.21
CA PRO A 40 -35.93 20.82 -40.85
C PRO A 40 -35.41 20.77 -42.29
N GLY A 41 -34.77 19.67 -42.68
CA GLY A 41 -34.24 19.47 -44.04
C GLY A 41 -32.98 20.27 -44.39
N GLU A 42 -32.49 21.13 -43.50
CA GLU A 42 -31.27 21.92 -43.69
C GLU A 42 -30.10 21.39 -42.86
N VAL A 43 -28.89 21.80 -43.23
CA VAL A 43 -27.70 21.62 -42.38
C VAL A 43 -27.85 22.54 -41.16
N ASN A 44 -27.81 21.95 -39.97
CA ASN A 44 -27.86 22.67 -38.70
C ASN A 44 -26.46 22.70 -38.08
N ALA A 45 -26.02 23.89 -37.68
CA ALA A 45 -24.71 24.06 -37.05
C ALA A 45 -24.82 23.95 -35.53
N LEU A 46 -24.07 23.01 -34.94
CA LEU A 46 -23.85 22.90 -33.51
C LEU A 46 -22.48 23.49 -33.16
N ALA A 47 -22.42 24.42 -32.21
CA ALA A 47 -21.17 24.90 -31.65
C ALA A 47 -21.22 24.81 -30.13
N VAL A 48 -20.14 24.28 -29.53
CA VAL A 48 -20.00 24.15 -28.08
C VAL A 48 -18.73 24.86 -27.67
N TRP A 49 -18.85 25.85 -26.79
CA TRP A 49 -17.71 26.51 -26.18
C TRP A 49 -17.45 25.87 -24.83
N CYS A 50 -16.18 25.52 -24.56
CA CYS A 50 -15.73 24.96 -23.29
C CYS A 50 -14.67 25.86 -22.65
N GLY A 51 -14.99 26.40 -21.48
CA GLY A 51 -14.18 27.31 -20.67
C GLY A 51 -13.42 26.64 -19.54
N ALA A 52 -12.77 27.46 -18.72
CA ALA A 52 -12.22 27.04 -17.44
C ALA A 52 -13.32 26.97 -16.38
N TRP A 53 -13.11 26.18 -15.34
CA TRP A 53 -13.95 26.18 -14.14
C TRP A 53 -14.30 27.58 -13.63
N ARG A 54 -15.52 27.72 -13.12
CA ARG A 54 -15.87 28.85 -12.27
C ARG A 54 -15.16 28.73 -10.92
N SER A 55 -14.42 29.78 -10.57
CA SER A 55 -13.66 29.84 -9.33
C SER A 55 -13.81 31.19 -8.61
N VAL A 56 -13.59 31.18 -7.30
CA VAL A 56 -13.43 32.36 -6.45
C VAL A 56 -12.01 32.38 -5.88
N THR A 57 -11.41 33.55 -5.71
CA THR A 57 -10.12 33.68 -5.04
C THR A 57 -10.31 33.83 -3.54
N THR A 58 -9.70 32.94 -2.76
CA THR A 58 -9.62 33.01 -1.31
C THR A 58 -8.20 33.34 -0.85
N VAL A 59 -7.99 33.42 0.46
CA VAL A 59 -6.66 33.61 1.06
C VAL A 59 -5.69 32.45 0.78
N THR A 60 -6.20 31.27 0.42
CA THR A 60 -5.42 30.07 0.09
C THR A 60 -5.28 29.86 -1.43
N GLY A 61 -5.79 30.78 -2.25
CA GLY A 61 -5.70 30.74 -3.71
C GLY A 61 -7.07 30.62 -4.40
N PRO A 62 -7.09 30.38 -5.72
CA PRO A 62 -8.33 30.16 -6.48
C PRO A 62 -8.98 28.83 -6.05
N LYS A 63 -10.31 28.85 -5.93
CA LYS A 63 -11.12 27.72 -5.49
C LYS A 63 -12.37 27.54 -6.33
N LEU A 64 -12.70 26.30 -6.62
CA LEU A 64 -13.84 25.86 -7.41
C LEU A 64 -15.16 26.05 -6.65
N LEU A 65 -16.20 26.39 -7.40
CA LEU A 65 -17.57 26.54 -6.90
C LEU A 65 -18.50 25.41 -7.36
N VAL A 66 -17.95 24.32 -7.87
CA VAL A 66 -18.67 23.13 -8.34
C VAL A 66 -17.92 21.85 -7.95
N PRO A 67 -18.62 20.70 -7.88
CA PRO A 67 -17.98 19.39 -7.74
C PRO A 67 -16.96 19.17 -8.87
N GLU A 68 -15.73 18.83 -8.52
CA GLU A 68 -14.64 18.72 -9.49
C GLU A 68 -14.39 17.30 -10.00
N GLY A 69 -14.94 16.28 -9.33
CA GLY A 69 -14.64 14.88 -9.61
C GLY A 69 -13.16 14.53 -9.41
N SER A 70 -12.70 13.52 -10.14
CA SER A 70 -11.30 13.07 -10.07
C SER A 70 -10.34 14.02 -10.82
N TRP A 71 -9.04 13.75 -10.71
CA TRP A 71 -7.99 14.50 -11.40
C TRP A 71 -8.15 14.52 -12.94
N PHE A 72 -8.84 13.56 -13.55
CA PHE A 72 -9.14 13.56 -14.98
C PHE A 72 -9.83 14.86 -15.41
N ALA A 73 -10.82 15.32 -14.64
CA ALA A 73 -11.58 16.53 -14.96
C ALA A 73 -10.76 17.82 -14.88
N ARG A 74 -9.60 17.79 -14.21
CA ARG A 74 -8.66 18.93 -14.16
C ARG A 74 -7.78 19.01 -15.39
N LEU A 75 -7.40 17.85 -15.93
CA LEU A 75 -6.56 17.73 -17.12
C LEU A 75 -7.40 17.89 -18.39
N GLY A 76 -8.63 17.37 -18.38
CA GLY A 76 -9.55 17.38 -19.51
C GLY A 76 -10.33 18.68 -19.67
N ARG A 77 -10.65 19.01 -20.93
CA ARG A 77 -11.61 20.04 -21.32
C ARG A 77 -12.23 19.66 -22.66
N GLY A 78 -13.53 19.86 -22.80
CA GLY A 78 -14.29 19.54 -24.00
C GLY A 78 -15.37 18.50 -23.76
N ILE A 79 -16.01 18.09 -24.85
CA ILE A 79 -16.96 16.99 -24.89
C ILE A 79 -16.17 15.69 -24.70
N TRP A 80 -16.49 14.91 -23.67
CA TRP A 80 -15.72 13.71 -23.31
C TRP A 80 -16.56 12.42 -23.31
N GLN A 81 -17.88 12.52 -23.47
CA GLN A 81 -18.79 11.39 -23.73
C GLN A 81 -19.66 11.69 -24.95
N ASP A 82 -20.56 10.75 -25.30
CA ASP A 82 -21.31 10.78 -26.55
C ASP A 82 -22.28 11.97 -26.64
N VAL A 83 -22.60 12.33 -27.89
CA VAL A 83 -23.56 13.38 -28.24
C VAL A 83 -24.53 12.86 -29.28
N PHE A 84 -25.82 12.97 -29.01
CA PHE A 84 -26.86 12.49 -29.91
C PHE A 84 -28.13 13.35 -29.86
N LEU A 85 -29.01 13.11 -30.84
CA LEU A 85 -30.32 13.74 -30.91
C LEU A 85 -31.40 12.71 -30.57
N GLU A 86 -32.33 13.12 -29.72
CA GLU A 86 -33.49 12.31 -29.33
C GLU A 86 -34.79 13.06 -29.63
N VAL A 87 -35.76 12.37 -30.25
CA VAL A 87 -37.08 12.92 -30.54
C VAL A 87 -38.04 12.42 -29.46
N ARG A 88 -38.69 13.34 -28.74
CA ARG A 88 -39.68 13.02 -27.72
C ARG A 88 -41.04 13.63 -28.10
N PRO A 89 -42.16 12.93 -27.89
CA PRO A 89 -43.50 13.50 -28.08
C PRO A 89 -43.77 14.65 -27.08
N ALA A 90 -44.80 15.45 -27.37
CA ALA A 90 -45.16 16.59 -26.51
C ALA A 90 -45.62 16.16 -25.11
N VAL A 91 -46.29 15.01 -25.02
CA VAL A 91 -46.55 14.32 -23.74
C VAL A 91 -45.70 13.05 -23.76
N ALA A 92 -44.79 12.92 -22.80
CA ALA A 92 -43.80 11.84 -22.78
C ALA A 92 -43.57 11.30 -21.37
N VAL A 93 -43.10 10.05 -21.29
CA VAL A 93 -42.58 9.44 -20.08
C VAL A 93 -41.20 10.01 -19.79
N GLU A 94 -41.16 11.00 -18.89
CA GLU A 94 -39.95 11.76 -18.54
C GLU A 94 -38.94 10.91 -17.74
N ASP A 95 -39.43 10.05 -16.86
CA ASP A 95 -38.59 9.30 -15.92
C ASP A 95 -39.35 8.07 -15.36
N VAL A 96 -38.62 6.99 -15.09
CA VAL A 96 -39.15 5.75 -14.55
C VAL A 96 -38.17 5.23 -13.51
N PHE A 97 -38.65 5.01 -12.28
CA PHE A 97 -37.88 4.39 -11.22
C PHE A 97 -38.50 3.07 -10.80
N VAL A 98 -37.74 1.98 -10.96
CA VAL A 98 -38.15 0.64 -10.56
C VAL A 98 -37.60 0.34 -9.17
N GLN A 99 -38.49 -0.07 -8.27
CA GLN A 99 -38.15 -0.49 -6.91
C GLN A 99 -38.66 -1.90 -6.70
N THR A 100 -37.81 -2.76 -6.13
CA THR A 100 -38.17 -4.15 -5.84
C THR A 100 -38.00 -4.42 -4.35
N SER A 101 -38.86 -5.28 -3.80
CA SER A 101 -38.71 -5.79 -2.43
C SER A 101 -38.81 -7.30 -2.44
N VAL A 102 -37.70 -7.94 -2.08
CA VAL A 102 -37.60 -9.38 -1.83
C VAL A 102 -38.44 -9.76 -0.62
N ARG A 103 -38.41 -8.95 0.45
CA ARG A 103 -39.15 -9.23 1.69
C ARG A 103 -40.67 -9.17 1.50
N ARG A 104 -41.16 -8.31 0.59
CA ARG A 104 -42.59 -8.19 0.28
C ARG A 104 -43.03 -9.00 -0.94
N GLY A 105 -42.10 -9.47 -1.77
CA GLY A 105 -42.41 -10.08 -3.07
C GLY A 105 -43.17 -9.12 -3.96
N GLU A 106 -42.65 -7.91 -4.15
CA GLU A 106 -43.37 -6.79 -4.78
C GLU A 106 -42.44 -5.98 -5.69
N LEU A 107 -43.01 -5.50 -6.81
CA LEU A 107 -42.41 -4.49 -7.68
C LEU A 107 -43.26 -3.21 -7.63
N SER A 108 -42.59 -2.06 -7.46
CA SER A 108 -43.16 -0.73 -7.63
C SER A 108 -42.45 0.00 -8.76
N ALA A 109 -43.21 0.70 -9.59
CA ALA A 109 -42.70 1.59 -10.63
C ALA A 109 -43.27 2.99 -10.41
N ARG A 110 -42.40 3.96 -10.11
CA ARG A 110 -42.75 5.39 -10.13
C ARG A 110 -42.50 5.91 -11.54
N VAL A 111 -43.56 6.32 -12.22
CA VAL A 111 -43.52 6.83 -13.59
C VAL A 111 -43.84 8.32 -13.55
N ARG A 112 -42.94 9.14 -14.06
CA ARG A 112 -43.15 10.58 -14.22
C ARG A 112 -43.49 10.89 -15.67
N VAL A 113 -44.62 11.54 -15.89
CA VAL A 113 -45.11 11.94 -17.22
C VAL A 113 -45.12 13.47 -17.29
N ASN A 114 -44.52 14.01 -18.34
CA ASN A 114 -44.41 15.46 -18.57
C ASN A 114 -45.15 15.85 -19.85
N HIS A 115 -45.81 17.02 -19.84
CA HIS A 115 -46.42 17.62 -21.01
C HIS A 115 -45.70 18.93 -21.37
N ALA A 116 -44.81 18.87 -22.35
CA ALA A 116 -44.07 20.01 -22.86
C ALA A 116 -44.99 21.04 -23.55
N VAL A 117 -44.71 22.33 -23.35
CA VAL A 117 -45.43 23.41 -24.05
C VAL A 117 -44.91 23.51 -25.48
N SER A 118 -45.77 23.25 -26.47
CA SER A 118 -45.45 23.48 -27.87
C SER A 118 -45.20 24.97 -28.14
N LEU A 119 -43.97 25.33 -28.53
CA LEU A 119 -43.58 26.71 -28.85
C LEU A 119 -44.11 27.22 -30.21
N ARG A 120 -45.05 26.53 -30.86
CA ARG A 120 -45.77 27.04 -32.05
C ARG A 120 -46.88 28.00 -31.64
N GLY A 121 -46.54 29.14 -31.03
CA GLY A 121 -47.55 30.13 -30.63
C GLY A 121 -47.09 31.50 -30.18
N ALA A 122 -45.78 31.78 -30.09
CA ALA A 122 -45.28 33.10 -29.67
C ALA A 122 -44.58 33.82 -30.83
N GLY A 123 -45.36 34.29 -31.81
CA GLY A 123 -44.86 35.11 -32.91
C GLY A 123 -45.97 35.79 -33.69
N SER A 124 -46.13 37.10 -33.47
CA SER A 124 -46.76 38.10 -34.34
C SER A 124 -48.19 37.83 -34.87
N ALA A 125 -49.13 38.61 -34.35
CA ALA A 125 -50.39 38.88 -35.04
C ALA A 125 -50.13 39.60 -36.38
N THR A 126 -50.21 38.88 -37.50
CA THR A 126 -50.50 39.47 -38.82
C THR A 126 -51.26 38.46 -39.68
N LYS A 127 -52.49 38.84 -40.06
CA LYS A 127 -53.33 38.15 -41.03
C LYS A 127 -52.62 38.09 -42.39
N GLN A 128 -52.57 36.91 -43.03
CA GLN A 128 -53.03 36.76 -44.42
C GLN A 128 -53.15 35.29 -44.85
N SER A 129 -54.24 35.04 -45.56
CA SER A 129 -54.64 33.80 -46.23
C SER A 129 -53.89 33.57 -47.54
N SER A 130 -53.60 32.32 -47.90
CA SER A 130 -54.05 31.68 -49.15
C SER A 130 -53.52 30.24 -49.24
N ALA A 131 -54.27 29.40 -49.94
CA ALA A 131 -54.22 27.95 -49.93
C ALA A 131 -53.39 27.33 -51.06
N HIS A 132 -53.06 26.05 -50.84
CA HIS A 132 -52.84 24.93 -51.78
C HIS A 132 -51.43 24.35 -51.87
N GLY A 133 -51.29 23.14 -51.32
CA GLY A 133 -50.21 22.19 -51.50
C GLY A 133 -50.46 21.00 -50.59
N GLU A 134 -50.69 19.82 -51.16
CA GLU A 134 -50.90 18.56 -50.42
C GLU A 134 -49.59 18.14 -49.75
N ASP A 135 -49.46 18.39 -48.44
CA ASP A 135 -48.40 17.85 -47.59
C ASP A 135 -48.95 16.70 -46.75
N CYS A 136 -48.27 15.55 -46.80
CA CYS A 136 -48.56 14.34 -46.03
C CYS A 136 -48.14 14.43 -44.55
N PHE A 137 -48.11 15.64 -43.97
CA PHE A 137 -47.90 15.89 -42.55
C PHE A 137 -49.13 16.62 -42.01
N GLY A 138 -50.04 15.87 -41.38
CA GLY A 138 -51.23 16.44 -40.75
C GLY A 138 -50.87 17.51 -39.70
N PRO A 139 -51.71 18.54 -39.52
CA PRO A 139 -51.49 19.58 -38.53
C PRO A 139 -51.51 18.98 -37.11
N ASN A 140 -50.46 19.28 -36.36
CA ASN A 140 -50.29 18.94 -34.96
C ASN A 140 -51.17 19.87 -34.10
N ASP A 141 -52.50 19.72 -34.20
CA ASP A 141 -53.42 20.22 -33.19
C ASP A 141 -53.23 19.34 -31.95
N GLY A 142 -52.61 19.92 -30.91
CA GLY A 142 -52.31 19.19 -29.67
C GLY A 142 -53.59 18.60 -29.05
N PRO A 143 -53.52 17.38 -28.48
CA PRO A 143 -54.67 16.70 -27.88
C PRO A 143 -55.36 17.57 -26.82
N ARG A 144 -56.70 17.60 -26.88
CA ARG A 144 -57.58 18.38 -25.99
C ARG A 144 -57.85 17.58 -24.73
N ASN A 145 -57.01 17.72 -23.70
CA ASN A 145 -57.35 17.27 -22.34
C ASN A 145 -57.83 15.80 -22.25
N ASP A 146 -57.14 14.91 -22.99
CA ASP A 146 -57.53 13.51 -23.15
C ASP A 146 -57.07 12.67 -21.94
N ALA A 147 -57.88 11.68 -21.55
CA ALA A 147 -57.55 10.76 -20.45
C ALA A 147 -56.36 9.87 -20.88
N LEU A 148 -55.17 10.22 -20.41
CA LEU A 148 -53.96 9.42 -20.63
C LEU A 148 -54.02 8.16 -19.78
N ILE A 149 -53.52 7.03 -20.31
CA ILE A 149 -53.41 5.78 -19.57
C ILE A 149 -51.94 5.36 -19.56
N VAL A 150 -51.39 5.18 -18.36
CA VAL A 150 -50.08 4.56 -18.19
C VAL A 150 -50.28 3.06 -18.05
N ARG A 151 -49.62 2.29 -18.93
CA ARG A 151 -49.54 0.83 -18.89
C ARG A 151 -48.10 0.42 -18.68
N ALA A 152 -47.88 -0.64 -17.92
CA ALA A 152 -46.53 -1.16 -17.75
C ALA A 152 -46.53 -2.69 -17.68
N CYS A 153 -45.51 -3.30 -18.27
CA CYS A 153 -45.27 -4.73 -18.19
C CYS A 153 -43.77 -5.02 -18.04
N VAL A 154 -43.46 -6.15 -17.40
CA VAL A 154 -42.09 -6.63 -17.25
C VAL A 154 -41.81 -7.72 -18.28
N LEU A 155 -40.69 -7.58 -18.96
CA LEU A 155 -40.17 -8.48 -19.97
C LEU A 155 -38.95 -9.24 -19.43
N ASP A 156 -38.91 -10.54 -19.69
CA ASP A 156 -37.76 -11.43 -19.55
C ASP A 156 -37.39 -11.91 -20.97
N GLY A 157 -36.34 -11.30 -21.53
CA GLY A 157 -36.12 -11.31 -22.98
C GLY A 157 -37.32 -10.70 -23.71
N GLU A 158 -37.94 -11.47 -24.62
CA GLU A 158 -39.14 -11.03 -25.36
C GLU A 158 -40.46 -11.41 -24.66
N ARG A 159 -40.41 -12.15 -23.54
CA ARG A 159 -41.61 -12.69 -22.87
C ARG A 159 -42.11 -11.75 -21.79
N VAL A 160 -43.39 -11.39 -21.84
CA VAL A 160 -44.08 -10.71 -20.72
C VAL A 160 -44.22 -11.68 -19.54
N VAL A 161 -43.63 -11.33 -18.40
CA VAL A 161 -43.64 -12.14 -17.16
C VAL A 161 -44.46 -11.49 -16.03
N LEU A 162 -44.72 -10.19 -16.10
CA LEU A 162 -45.59 -9.47 -15.17
C LEU A 162 -46.31 -8.33 -15.89
N THR A 163 -47.57 -8.06 -15.55
CA THR A 163 -48.29 -6.86 -15.99
C THR A 163 -48.71 -6.07 -14.77
N LEU A 164 -48.42 -4.77 -14.77
CA LEU A 164 -48.78 -3.86 -13.68
C LEU A 164 -50.19 -3.29 -13.92
N PRO A 165 -50.89 -2.83 -12.86
CA PRO A 165 -52.19 -2.19 -13.02
C PRO A 165 -52.08 -0.95 -13.92
N GLU A 166 -52.98 -0.81 -14.90
CA GLU A 166 -53.06 0.42 -15.69
C GLU A 166 -53.63 1.56 -14.84
N LYS A 167 -53.17 2.79 -15.08
CA LYS A 167 -53.60 3.95 -14.29
C LYS A 167 -53.94 5.14 -15.19
N PRO A 168 -55.17 5.67 -15.13
CA PRO A 168 -55.54 6.87 -15.85
C PRO A 168 -54.91 8.09 -15.16
N ILE A 169 -54.38 9.02 -15.96
CA ILE A 169 -53.77 10.27 -15.51
C ILE A 169 -54.25 11.44 -16.38
N SER A 170 -54.05 12.66 -15.89
CA SER A 170 -54.26 13.90 -16.63
C SER A 170 -53.09 14.83 -16.34
N VAL A 171 -52.49 15.40 -17.39
CA VAL A 171 -51.32 16.28 -17.26
C VAL A 171 -51.56 17.54 -18.11
N ALA A 172 -51.71 18.69 -17.46
CA ALA A 172 -51.88 19.94 -18.17
C ALA A 172 -50.60 20.36 -18.90
N ALA A 173 -50.73 21.14 -19.97
CA ALA A 173 -49.57 21.64 -20.70
C ALA A 173 -48.66 22.47 -19.79
N GLY A 174 -47.37 22.14 -19.78
CA GLY A 174 -46.36 22.74 -18.90
C GLY A 174 -46.27 22.12 -17.50
N GLU A 175 -47.07 21.08 -17.21
CA GLU A 175 -47.03 20.35 -15.94
C GLU A 175 -46.43 18.95 -16.11
N ALA A 176 -46.04 18.36 -14.97
CA ALA A 176 -45.65 16.96 -14.86
C ALA A 176 -46.45 16.30 -13.73
N THR A 177 -46.76 15.02 -13.88
CA THR A 177 -47.38 14.20 -12.85
C THR A 177 -46.55 12.96 -12.58
N GLU A 178 -46.56 12.47 -11.35
CA GLU A 178 -45.93 11.21 -10.96
C GLU A 178 -47.02 10.21 -10.58
N VAL A 179 -46.90 8.99 -11.11
CA VAL A 179 -47.81 7.90 -10.83
C VAL A 179 -47.04 6.68 -10.36
N GLU A 180 -47.43 6.15 -9.21
CA GLU A 180 -46.92 4.89 -8.70
C GLU A 180 -47.84 3.73 -9.12
N LEU A 181 -47.21 2.68 -9.66
CA LEU A 181 -47.81 1.39 -10.00
C LEU A 181 -47.16 0.31 -9.12
N ILE A 182 -47.96 -0.44 -8.36
CA ILE A 182 -47.48 -1.48 -7.45
C ILE A 182 -48.12 -2.81 -7.84
N GLN A 183 -47.31 -3.87 -7.91
CA GLN A 183 -47.76 -5.20 -8.26
C GLN A 183 -47.02 -6.27 -7.44
N PRO A 184 -47.75 -7.15 -6.72
CA PRO A 184 -47.17 -8.35 -6.13
C PRO A 184 -46.56 -9.26 -7.19
N TRP A 185 -45.37 -9.76 -6.91
CA TRP A 185 -44.61 -10.69 -7.73
C TRP A 185 -43.89 -11.68 -6.79
N PRO A 186 -44.49 -12.85 -6.50
CA PRO A 186 -43.94 -13.76 -5.49
C PRO A 186 -42.74 -14.57 -5.97
N ASP A 187 -42.64 -14.86 -7.27
CA ASP A 187 -41.59 -15.73 -7.85
C ASP A 187 -40.72 -15.03 -8.93
N PRO A 188 -40.10 -13.86 -8.67
CA PRO A 188 -39.10 -13.31 -9.58
C PRO A 188 -37.76 -14.02 -9.40
N ILE A 189 -37.01 -14.17 -10.49
CA ILE A 189 -35.59 -14.53 -10.43
C ILE A 189 -34.82 -13.31 -9.88
N PHE A 190 -34.11 -13.48 -8.76
CA PHE A 190 -33.35 -12.41 -8.15
C PHE A 190 -32.05 -12.12 -8.90
N TRP A 191 -31.68 -10.84 -8.96
CA TRP A 191 -30.36 -10.41 -9.39
C TRP A 191 -29.36 -10.52 -8.23
N SER A 192 -28.18 -11.06 -8.52
CA SER A 192 -27.06 -11.20 -7.59
C SER A 192 -25.74 -11.38 -8.35
N PRO A 193 -24.57 -11.30 -7.70
CA PRO A 193 -23.27 -11.50 -8.36
C PRO A 193 -23.09 -12.88 -9.03
N GLU A 194 -23.66 -13.95 -8.46
CA GLU A 194 -23.64 -15.29 -9.06
C GLU A 194 -24.76 -15.50 -10.10
N ASN A 195 -25.89 -14.78 -9.96
CA ASN A 195 -27.02 -14.82 -10.88
C ASN A 195 -27.43 -13.41 -11.33
N PRO A 196 -26.71 -12.78 -12.27
CA PRO A 196 -26.97 -11.41 -12.74
C PRO A 196 -28.19 -11.33 -13.68
N HIS A 197 -29.34 -11.82 -13.24
CA HIS A 197 -30.56 -11.87 -14.05
C HIS A 197 -31.20 -10.49 -14.18
N LEU A 198 -31.49 -10.07 -15.42
CA LEU A 198 -31.99 -8.74 -15.75
C LEU A 198 -33.33 -8.82 -16.47
N TYR A 199 -34.26 -7.97 -16.04
CA TYR A 199 -35.56 -7.74 -16.67
C TYR A 199 -35.60 -6.37 -17.34
N HIS A 200 -36.63 -6.15 -18.15
CA HIS A 200 -36.96 -4.85 -18.69
C HIS A 200 -38.39 -4.46 -18.31
N LEU A 201 -38.57 -3.30 -17.69
CA LEU A 201 -39.89 -2.70 -17.50
C LEU A 201 -40.21 -1.84 -18.72
N GLU A 202 -41.18 -2.26 -19.52
CA GLU A 202 -41.75 -1.45 -20.59
C GLU A 202 -42.92 -0.63 -20.04
N VAL A 203 -42.84 0.68 -20.18
CA VAL A 203 -43.88 1.64 -19.80
C VAL A 203 -44.40 2.30 -21.06
N GLU A 204 -45.71 2.19 -21.28
CA GLU A 204 -46.41 2.76 -22.41
C GLU A 204 -47.38 3.85 -21.93
N LEU A 205 -47.37 4.98 -22.64
CA LEU A 205 -48.33 6.05 -22.47
C LEU A 205 -49.33 6.01 -23.61
N TRP A 206 -50.62 5.88 -23.30
CA TRP A 206 -51.70 5.78 -24.27
C TRP A 206 -52.64 7.00 -24.18
N ALA A 207 -53.10 7.50 -25.33
CA ALA A 207 -54.14 8.52 -25.45
C ALA A 207 -55.17 8.06 -26.49
N ASP A 208 -56.46 8.05 -26.14
CA ASP A 208 -57.56 7.65 -27.04
C ASP A 208 -57.33 6.31 -27.77
N GLY A 209 -56.75 5.34 -27.06
CA GLY A 209 -56.43 4.02 -27.61
C GLY A 209 -55.26 4.00 -28.60
N ARG A 210 -54.46 5.06 -28.67
CA ARG A 210 -53.20 5.14 -29.44
C ARG A 210 -52.00 5.23 -28.50
N LEU A 211 -50.92 4.53 -28.85
CA LEU A 211 -49.63 4.63 -28.17
C LEU A 211 -49.02 6.00 -28.49
N VAL A 212 -48.75 6.80 -27.47
CA VAL A 212 -48.14 8.14 -27.55
C VAL A 212 -46.64 8.05 -27.35
N ASP A 213 -46.21 7.32 -26.32
CA ASP A 213 -44.82 7.17 -25.95
C ASP A 213 -44.57 5.80 -25.33
N ARG A 214 -43.33 5.32 -25.46
CA ARG A 214 -42.88 4.07 -24.86
C ARG A 214 -41.46 4.23 -24.33
N ARG A 215 -41.26 3.84 -23.08
CA ARG A 215 -39.94 3.81 -22.45
C ARG A 215 -39.66 2.44 -21.86
N THR A 216 -38.45 1.96 -22.08
CA THR A 216 -37.99 0.69 -21.51
C THR A 216 -36.85 0.95 -20.53
N VAL A 217 -36.93 0.37 -19.34
CA VAL A 217 -35.89 0.47 -18.30
C VAL A 217 -35.44 -0.92 -17.89
N ARG A 218 -34.14 -1.18 -17.99
CA ARG A 218 -33.52 -2.40 -17.48
C ARG A 218 -33.43 -2.34 -15.94
N PHE A 219 -33.71 -3.45 -15.27
CA PHE A 219 -33.54 -3.57 -13.82
C PHE A 219 -33.27 -5.02 -13.41
N GLY A 220 -32.77 -5.23 -12.20
CA GLY A 220 -32.67 -6.54 -11.56
C GLY A 220 -33.54 -6.59 -10.30
N PHE A 221 -34.21 -7.71 -10.05
CA PHE A 221 -35.03 -7.87 -8.86
C PHE A 221 -34.14 -8.18 -7.65
N ARG A 222 -33.89 -7.20 -6.77
CA ARG A 222 -33.01 -7.38 -5.61
C ARG A 222 -33.30 -6.36 -4.52
N GLU A 223 -33.10 -6.75 -3.26
CA GLU A 223 -33.24 -5.86 -2.12
C GLU A 223 -31.95 -5.85 -1.29
N VAL A 224 -31.52 -4.66 -0.87
CA VAL A 224 -30.35 -4.46 0.00
C VAL A 224 -30.79 -3.78 1.29
N TRP A 225 -30.29 -4.25 2.44
CA TRP A 225 -30.51 -3.61 3.73
C TRP A 225 -29.38 -3.91 4.71
N LEU A 226 -29.41 -3.25 5.87
CA LEU A 226 -28.44 -3.40 6.93
C LEU A 226 -29.04 -4.17 8.12
N GLU A 227 -28.26 -5.08 8.68
CA GLU A 227 -28.55 -5.78 9.95
C GLU A 227 -27.29 -5.72 10.83
N ASP A 228 -27.28 -4.81 11.81
CA ASP A 228 -26.09 -4.47 12.59
C ASP A 228 -24.88 -4.15 11.69
N HIS A 229 -23.79 -4.91 11.81
CA HIS A 229 -22.59 -4.79 10.97
C HIS A 229 -22.68 -5.46 9.60
N LYS A 230 -23.81 -6.09 9.27
CA LYS A 230 -23.96 -6.89 8.05
C LYS A 230 -24.66 -6.09 6.96
N LEU A 231 -24.14 -6.20 5.74
CA LEU A 231 -24.87 -5.85 4.54
C LEU A 231 -25.61 -7.10 4.05
N ILE A 232 -26.91 -6.98 3.84
CA ILE A 232 -27.76 -8.08 3.39
C ILE A 232 -28.20 -7.82 1.96
N LEU A 233 -28.02 -8.80 1.08
CA LEU A 233 -28.52 -8.84 -0.30
C LEU A 233 -29.48 -10.03 -0.42
N ASN A 234 -30.74 -9.77 -0.76
CA ASN A 234 -31.77 -10.78 -0.99
C ASN A 234 -31.96 -11.77 0.18
N GLY A 235 -31.76 -11.31 1.42
CA GLY A 235 -31.91 -12.13 2.64
C GLY A 235 -30.63 -12.82 3.10
N THR A 236 -29.55 -12.67 2.34
CA THR A 236 -28.25 -13.29 2.62
C THR A 236 -27.20 -12.23 2.93
N ARG A 237 -26.35 -12.49 3.92
CA ARG A 237 -25.20 -11.61 4.20
C ARG A 237 -24.24 -11.61 3.02
N ILE A 238 -23.78 -10.43 2.63
CA ILE A 238 -22.72 -10.27 1.63
C ILE A 238 -21.51 -9.56 2.23
N ASN A 239 -20.34 -10.18 2.11
CA ASN A 239 -19.07 -9.58 2.49
C ASN A 239 -18.44 -8.96 1.23
N LEU A 240 -18.07 -7.69 1.33
CA LEU A 240 -17.59 -6.89 0.21
C LEU A 240 -16.06 -7.00 0.12
N ARG A 241 -15.55 -7.57 -0.97
CA ARG A 241 -14.12 -7.62 -1.32
C ARG A 241 -13.90 -6.78 -2.57
N GLY A 242 -13.10 -5.73 -2.45
CA GLY A 242 -13.21 -4.55 -3.31
C GLY A 242 -11.95 -4.16 -4.07
N ASP A 243 -12.16 -3.40 -5.14
CA ASP A 243 -11.15 -2.55 -5.76
C ASP A 243 -11.72 -1.12 -5.89
N ALA A 244 -10.84 -0.12 -5.94
CA ALA A 244 -11.18 1.26 -6.20
C ALA A 244 -10.15 1.87 -7.13
N TRP A 245 -10.60 2.58 -8.17
CA TRP A 245 -9.69 3.33 -9.01
C TRP A 245 -10.26 4.67 -9.43
N HIS A 246 -9.37 5.60 -9.83
CA HIS A 246 -9.72 6.83 -10.51
C HIS A 246 -9.96 6.60 -12.00
N TYR A 247 -10.90 7.36 -12.56
CA TYR A 247 -11.11 7.39 -14.00
C TYR A 247 -9.92 8.04 -14.72
N GLN A 248 -9.24 7.31 -15.61
CA GLN A 248 -8.01 7.79 -16.28
C GLN A 248 -8.27 8.40 -17.68
N GLY A 249 -9.52 8.66 -18.04
CA GLY A 249 -9.87 9.19 -19.35
C GLY A 249 -9.81 8.14 -20.45
N PHE A 250 -9.18 8.47 -21.59
CA PHE A 250 -9.35 7.69 -22.83
C PHE A 250 -8.97 6.21 -22.70
N VAL A 251 -7.99 5.84 -21.88
CA VAL A 251 -7.60 4.43 -21.69
C VAL A 251 -8.72 3.59 -21.08
N GLN A 252 -9.57 4.22 -20.26
CA GLN A 252 -10.72 3.62 -19.56
C GLN A 252 -12.06 3.86 -20.29
N GLN A 253 -12.09 4.64 -21.36
CA GLN A 253 -13.31 5.05 -22.06
C GLN A 253 -13.80 3.98 -23.07
N PHE A 254 -13.42 2.71 -22.87
CA PHE A 254 -13.79 1.60 -23.74
C PHE A 254 -14.51 0.51 -22.92
N PRO A 255 -15.67 -0.01 -23.40
CA PRO A 255 -16.38 -1.09 -22.72
C PRO A 255 -15.51 -2.33 -22.45
N GLU A 256 -14.59 -2.65 -23.36
CA GLU A 256 -13.69 -3.79 -23.19
C GLU A 256 -12.69 -3.58 -22.03
N TYR A 257 -12.29 -2.34 -21.73
CA TYR A 257 -11.51 -2.05 -20.52
C TYR A 257 -12.31 -2.40 -19.26
N ALA A 258 -13.53 -1.89 -19.15
CA ALA A 258 -14.40 -2.12 -18.00
C ALA A 258 -14.68 -3.63 -17.81
N ALA A 259 -14.98 -4.33 -18.91
CA ALA A 259 -15.18 -5.77 -18.89
C ALA A 259 -13.91 -6.52 -18.44
N ASN A 260 -12.73 -6.15 -18.94
CA ASN A 260 -11.47 -6.78 -18.52
C ASN A 260 -11.10 -6.46 -17.07
N TRP A 261 -11.38 -5.25 -16.58
CA TRP A 261 -11.19 -4.89 -15.18
C TRP A 261 -12.10 -5.73 -14.29
N TYR A 262 -13.39 -5.85 -14.62
CA TYR A 262 -14.33 -6.68 -13.85
C TYR A 262 -13.95 -8.16 -13.90
N ARG A 263 -13.47 -8.69 -15.04
CA ARG A 263 -12.97 -10.07 -15.12
C ARG A 263 -11.74 -10.28 -14.22
N LEU A 264 -10.76 -9.36 -14.27
CA LEU A 264 -9.60 -9.39 -13.38
C LEU A 264 -10.04 -9.42 -11.91
N CYS A 265 -10.97 -8.56 -11.53
CA CYS A 265 -11.51 -8.50 -10.18
C CYS A 265 -12.17 -9.83 -9.78
N LYS A 266 -13.07 -10.39 -10.62
CA LYS A 266 -13.71 -11.67 -10.35
C LYS A 266 -12.70 -12.82 -10.22
N GLU A 267 -11.63 -12.84 -11.02
CA GLU A 267 -10.54 -13.82 -10.96
C GLU A 267 -9.71 -13.72 -9.67
N THR A 268 -9.63 -12.53 -9.08
CA THR A 268 -9.00 -12.28 -7.78
C THR A 268 -9.94 -12.60 -6.59
N GLY A 269 -11.24 -12.82 -6.86
CA GLY A 269 -12.28 -13.03 -5.84
C GLY A 269 -12.98 -11.74 -5.37
N ILE A 270 -12.67 -10.61 -5.98
CA ILE A 270 -13.31 -9.30 -5.75
C ILE A 270 -14.74 -9.35 -6.31
N ASN A 271 -15.70 -8.86 -5.52
CA ASN A 271 -17.12 -8.87 -5.86
C ASN A 271 -17.75 -7.47 -5.86
N PHE A 272 -17.01 -6.42 -5.49
CA PHE A 272 -17.47 -5.05 -5.64
C PHE A 272 -16.39 -4.08 -6.12
N ILE A 273 -16.82 -2.98 -6.74
CA ILE A 273 -15.95 -1.90 -7.21
C ILE A 273 -16.48 -0.58 -6.67
N ARG A 274 -15.59 0.25 -6.14
CA ARG A 274 -15.89 1.66 -5.86
C ARG A 274 -15.48 2.52 -7.04
N LEU A 275 -16.45 3.20 -7.64
CA LEU A 275 -16.26 4.08 -8.80
C LEU A 275 -15.69 5.44 -8.38
N HIS A 276 -14.46 5.43 -7.87
CA HIS A 276 -13.82 6.60 -7.29
C HIS A 276 -13.34 7.61 -8.37
N ALA A 277 -13.48 8.94 -8.26
CA ALA A 277 -14.25 9.76 -7.32
C ALA A 277 -15.21 10.66 -8.12
N MET A 278 -15.95 10.07 -9.06
CA MET A 278 -16.86 10.76 -9.96
C MET A 278 -17.85 9.77 -10.57
N PRO A 279 -19.00 10.23 -11.10
CA PRO A 279 -19.86 9.38 -11.91
C PRO A 279 -19.10 8.87 -13.15
N TYR A 280 -19.01 7.54 -13.31
CA TYR A 280 -18.41 6.90 -14.48
C TYR A 280 -19.39 6.92 -15.67
N PRO A 281 -18.89 6.68 -16.91
CA PRO A 281 -19.75 6.44 -18.06
C PRO A 281 -20.74 5.28 -17.82
N GLN A 282 -21.95 5.39 -18.38
CA GLN A 282 -23.05 4.47 -18.11
C GLN A 282 -22.71 3.00 -18.42
N PHE A 283 -21.89 2.74 -19.45
CA PHE A 283 -21.49 1.39 -19.83
C PHE A 283 -20.75 0.63 -18.72
N TYR A 284 -20.11 1.30 -17.76
CA TYR A 284 -19.54 0.63 -16.58
C TYR A 284 -20.64 0.01 -15.72
N LEU A 285 -21.71 0.76 -15.48
CA LEU A 285 -22.86 0.27 -14.71
C LEU A 285 -23.61 -0.82 -15.49
N ASP A 286 -23.73 -0.66 -16.81
CA ASP A 286 -24.34 -1.69 -17.66
C ASP A 286 -23.60 -3.01 -17.60
N LEU A 287 -22.27 -2.98 -17.75
CA LEU A 287 -21.44 -4.16 -17.66
C LEU A 287 -21.43 -4.74 -16.23
N ALA A 288 -21.50 -3.91 -15.19
CA ALA A 288 -21.58 -4.40 -13.82
C ALA A 288 -22.91 -5.14 -13.55
N ASP A 289 -24.03 -4.62 -14.07
CA ASP A 289 -25.32 -5.30 -14.04
C ASP A 289 -25.27 -6.66 -14.72
N GLU A 290 -24.68 -6.72 -15.92
CA GLU A 290 -24.62 -7.93 -16.76
C GLU A 290 -23.63 -8.97 -16.24
N MET A 291 -22.49 -8.51 -15.70
CA MET A 291 -21.42 -9.39 -15.22
C MET A 291 -21.57 -9.79 -13.75
N GLY A 292 -22.56 -9.24 -13.03
CA GLY A 292 -22.75 -9.50 -11.62
C GLY A 292 -21.63 -8.92 -10.76
N MET A 293 -21.33 -7.63 -10.94
CA MET A 293 -20.39 -6.88 -10.11
C MET A 293 -21.17 -5.88 -9.26
N LEU A 294 -20.88 -5.82 -7.96
CA LEU A 294 -21.50 -4.82 -7.07
C LEU A 294 -20.76 -3.50 -7.19
N LEU A 295 -21.49 -2.39 -7.08
CA LEU A 295 -20.92 -1.05 -7.18
C LEU A 295 -21.21 -0.23 -5.92
N VAL A 296 -20.17 0.46 -5.46
CA VAL A 296 -20.31 1.72 -4.73
C VAL A 296 -20.24 2.82 -5.80
N SER A 297 -21.39 3.41 -6.14
CA SER A 297 -21.42 4.54 -7.07
C SER A 297 -21.16 5.83 -6.29
N GLU A 298 -20.20 6.63 -6.75
CA GLU A 298 -19.69 7.80 -6.04
C GLU A 298 -19.96 9.10 -6.81
N SER A 299 -20.33 10.15 -6.08
CA SER A 299 -20.53 11.48 -6.66
C SER A 299 -19.20 12.16 -7.07
N ALA A 300 -19.29 13.32 -7.72
CA ALA A 300 -18.12 14.14 -8.08
C ALA A 300 -17.64 15.07 -6.95
N ILE A 301 -18.16 14.92 -5.73
CA ILE A 301 -17.75 15.73 -4.58
C ILE A 301 -16.46 15.12 -3.99
N TYR A 302 -15.31 15.61 -4.46
CA TYR A 302 -13.98 15.09 -4.13
C TYR A 302 -13.10 16.17 -3.48
N GLY A 303 -12.67 15.93 -2.24
CA GLY A 303 -12.02 16.93 -1.38
C GLY A 303 -10.49 16.79 -1.23
N SER A 304 -9.88 15.65 -1.59
CA SER A 304 -8.45 15.36 -1.35
C SER A 304 -7.52 16.39 -2.00
N SER A 305 -8.01 17.02 -3.06
CA SER A 305 -7.30 17.99 -3.85
C SER A 305 -7.34 19.43 -3.29
N LYS A 306 -8.21 19.68 -2.31
CA LYS A 306 -8.42 20.95 -1.62
C LYS A 306 -8.84 22.11 -2.52
N ALA A 307 -9.38 21.84 -3.71
CA ALA A 307 -9.63 22.90 -4.69
C ALA A 307 -10.94 23.65 -4.50
N MET A 308 -11.83 23.25 -3.61
CA MET A 308 -13.15 23.87 -3.42
C MET A 308 -13.22 24.71 -2.13
N VAL A 309 -14.22 25.61 -2.09
CA VAL A 309 -14.67 26.27 -0.85
C VAL A 309 -16.01 25.64 -0.48
N ALA A 310 -15.98 24.71 0.46
CA ALA A 310 -17.08 23.79 0.66
C ALA A 310 -18.30 24.41 1.36
N GLU A 311 -18.13 25.54 2.04
CA GLU A 311 -19.25 26.30 2.63
C GLU A 311 -19.88 27.33 1.68
N HIS A 312 -19.30 27.55 0.50
CA HIS A 312 -19.80 28.58 -0.40
C HIS A 312 -21.22 28.22 -0.87
N PRO A 313 -22.21 29.14 -0.80
CA PRO A 313 -23.61 28.82 -1.15
C PRO A 313 -23.77 28.26 -2.57
N GLU A 314 -23.01 28.78 -3.53
CA GLU A 314 -23.04 28.25 -4.91
C GLU A 314 -22.50 26.82 -5.00
N PHE A 315 -21.45 26.48 -4.25
CA PHE A 315 -20.92 25.12 -4.21
C PHE A 315 -21.92 24.15 -3.58
N LEU A 316 -22.55 24.52 -2.47
CA LEU A 316 -23.58 23.71 -1.83
C LEU A 316 -24.82 23.54 -2.73
N ALA A 317 -25.20 24.56 -3.49
CA ALA A 317 -26.26 24.47 -4.48
C ALA A 317 -25.89 23.54 -5.65
N ALA A 318 -24.65 23.61 -6.14
CA ALA A 318 -24.14 22.71 -7.16
C ALA A 318 -24.10 21.26 -6.66
N CYS A 319 -23.61 21.02 -5.42
CA CYS A 319 -23.64 19.70 -4.78
C CYS A 319 -25.06 19.15 -4.70
N ARG A 320 -26.04 19.98 -4.31
CA ARG A 320 -27.45 19.57 -4.22
C ARG A 320 -28.00 19.13 -5.57
N SER A 321 -27.76 19.89 -6.64
CA SER A 321 -28.23 19.52 -7.99
C SER A 321 -27.53 18.25 -8.45
N HIS A 322 -26.21 18.21 -8.32
CA HIS A 322 -25.39 17.08 -8.71
C HIS A 322 -25.85 15.78 -8.04
N LEU A 323 -26.01 15.76 -6.71
CA LEU A 323 -26.43 14.56 -5.98
C LEU A 323 -27.83 14.07 -6.39
N ARG A 324 -28.76 15.00 -6.67
CA ARG A 324 -30.10 14.65 -7.16
C ARG A 324 -30.02 13.97 -8.52
N ASP A 325 -29.31 14.59 -9.46
CA ASP A 325 -29.27 14.15 -10.85
C ASP A 325 -28.40 12.88 -10.98
N PHE A 326 -27.37 12.73 -10.14
CA PHE A 326 -26.54 11.54 -9.99
C PHE A 326 -27.36 10.32 -9.57
N VAL A 327 -28.13 10.43 -8.48
CA VAL A 327 -28.96 9.32 -8.01
C VAL A 327 -30.03 8.98 -9.05
N ARG A 328 -30.65 9.98 -9.70
CA ARG A 328 -31.63 9.73 -10.77
C ARG A 328 -31.07 8.94 -11.93
N ARG A 329 -29.86 9.28 -12.38
CA ARG A 329 -29.18 8.59 -13.48
C ARG A 329 -28.96 7.11 -13.15
N ASP A 330 -28.49 6.82 -11.95
CA ASP A 330 -27.93 5.50 -11.64
C ASP A 330 -28.89 4.55 -10.88
N ARG A 331 -30.00 5.05 -10.29
CA ARG A 331 -30.83 4.30 -9.33
C ARG A 331 -31.53 3.03 -9.86
N ASN A 332 -31.64 2.87 -11.17
CA ASN A 332 -32.23 1.65 -11.77
C ASN A 332 -31.22 0.50 -11.94
N HIS A 333 -29.93 0.76 -11.79
CA HIS A 333 -28.90 -0.28 -11.87
C HIS A 333 -28.94 -1.19 -10.63
N PRO A 334 -29.22 -2.50 -10.76
CA PRO A 334 -29.21 -3.43 -9.64
C PRO A 334 -27.81 -3.58 -9.02
N SER A 335 -26.75 -3.41 -9.82
CA SER A 335 -25.34 -3.49 -9.39
C SER A 335 -24.98 -2.45 -8.34
N VAL A 336 -25.54 -1.25 -8.40
CA VAL A 336 -25.30 -0.21 -7.39
C VAL A 336 -25.95 -0.65 -6.09
N VAL A 337 -25.17 -0.88 -5.03
CA VAL A 337 -25.67 -1.33 -3.71
C VAL A 337 -25.41 -0.33 -2.60
N ILE A 338 -24.46 0.59 -2.78
CA ILE A 338 -24.15 1.67 -1.85
C ILE A 338 -23.98 2.95 -2.66
N TRP A 339 -24.51 4.06 -2.12
CA TRP A 339 -24.18 5.39 -2.62
C TRP A 339 -23.05 6.00 -1.80
N SER A 340 -21.97 6.43 -2.45
CA SER A 340 -20.99 7.31 -1.81
C SER A 340 -21.34 8.76 -2.13
N MET A 341 -21.67 9.54 -1.09
CA MET A 341 -22.06 10.93 -1.27
C MET A 341 -20.86 11.80 -1.67
N GLN A 342 -19.67 11.50 -1.16
CA GLN A 342 -18.51 12.38 -1.22
C GLN A 342 -17.24 11.66 -0.75
N ASN A 343 -16.08 12.25 -1.04
CA ASN A 343 -14.78 11.77 -0.58
C ASN A 343 -13.91 12.87 0.04
N GLU A 344 -13.39 12.64 1.24
CA GLU A 344 -12.36 13.43 1.93
C GLU A 344 -12.56 14.96 2.00
N MET A 345 -13.80 15.41 2.18
CA MET A 345 -14.16 16.82 2.35
C MET A 345 -13.66 17.46 3.65
N ARG A 346 -13.08 16.72 4.59
CA ARG A 346 -12.47 17.31 5.81
C ARG A 346 -11.23 18.16 5.56
N TRP A 347 -10.58 18.02 4.41
CA TRP A 347 -9.31 18.67 4.09
C TRP A 347 -9.45 20.00 3.35
N VAL A 348 -10.67 20.39 3.04
CA VAL A 348 -11.00 21.55 2.20
C VAL A 348 -11.27 22.80 3.04
N ASP A 349 -11.21 23.97 2.41
CA ASP A 349 -11.61 25.23 3.04
C ASP A 349 -13.14 25.26 3.24
N GLY A 350 -13.62 25.81 4.35
CA GLY A 350 -15.06 25.86 4.64
C GLY A 350 -15.67 24.51 5.06
N ARG A 351 -14.84 23.54 5.49
CA ARG A 351 -15.30 22.20 5.91
C ARG A 351 -16.41 22.21 6.97
N ASP A 352 -16.41 23.19 7.89
CA ASP A 352 -17.38 23.21 8.99
C ASP A 352 -18.77 23.61 8.49
N GLY A 353 -18.85 24.54 7.53
CA GLY A 353 -20.08 24.87 6.82
C GLY A 353 -20.57 23.71 5.94
N TYR A 354 -19.66 22.97 5.31
CA TYR A 354 -20.01 21.74 4.59
C TYR A 354 -20.58 20.67 5.54
N LYS A 355 -19.92 20.42 6.68
CA LYS A 355 -20.41 19.51 7.74
C LYS A 355 -21.84 19.88 8.17
N ALA A 356 -22.14 21.17 8.34
CA ALA A 356 -23.49 21.62 8.68
C ALA A 356 -24.52 21.37 7.56
N ALA A 357 -24.10 21.34 6.30
CA ALA A 357 -24.95 21.09 5.14
C ALA A 357 -25.17 19.60 4.83
N MET A 358 -24.28 18.70 5.28
CA MET A 358 -24.32 17.26 4.98
C MET A 358 -25.69 16.59 5.24
N PRO A 359 -26.42 16.86 6.35
CA PRO A 359 -27.73 16.27 6.56
C PRO A 359 -28.74 16.64 5.47
N ALA A 360 -28.70 17.89 4.99
CA ALA A 360 -29.59 18.37 3.94
C ALA A 360 -29.22 17.85 2.55
N LEU A 361 -27.95 17.50 2.32
CA LEU A 361 -27.48 16.83 1.10
C LEU A 361 -27.86 15.35 1.12
N THR A 362 -27.71 14.69 2.26
CA THR A 362 -28.14 13.30 2.48
C THR A 362 -29.64 13.12 2.24
N ALA A 363 -30.44 14.06 2.75
CA ALA A 363 -31.89 14.06 2.53
C ALA A 363 -32.28 14.16 1.04
N VAL A 364 -31.47 14.85 0.21
CA VAL A 364 -31.70 14.93 -1.24
C VAL A 364 -31.52 13.57 -1.88
N MET A 365 -30.42 12.86 -1.56
CA MET A 365 -30.18 11.52 -2.08
C MET A 365 -31.27 10.55 -1.64
N LYS A 366 -31.65 10.54 -0.36
CA LYS A 366 -32.72 9.67 0.17
C LYS A 366 -34.10 9.94 -0.44
N ALA A 367 -34.38 11.18 -0.84
CA ALA A 367 -35.63 11.51 -1.52
C ALA A 367 -35.68 10.92 -2.95
N GLU A 368 -34.53 10.86 -3.63
CA GLU A 368 -34.42 10.26 -4.96
C GLU A 368 -34.37 8.72 -4.89
N ASP A 369 -33.65 8.16 -3.90
CA ASP A 369 -33.56 6.73 -3.64
C ASP A 369 -33.32 6.41 -2.14
N GLY A 370 -34.33 5.82 -1.50
CA GLY A 370 -34.23 5.30 -0.13
C GLY A 370 -33.90 3.81 -0.03
N THR A 371 -33.69 3.11 -1.15
CA THR A 371 -33.52 1.64 -1.19
C THR A 371 -32.07 1.17 -0.96
N ARG A 372 -31.14 2.11 -0.81
CA ARG A 372 -29.70 1.85 -0.63
C ARG A 372 -29.14 2.68 0.54
N PRO A 373 -28.16 2.14 1.29
CA PRO A 373 -27.43 2.90 2.30
C PRO A 373 -26.47 3.92 1.66
N ILE A 374 -26.16 4.98 2.41
CA ILE A 374 -25.23 6.04 2.01
C ILE A 374 -23.93 5.95 2.83
N SER A 375 -22.77 5.98 2.16
CA SER A 375 -21.44 6.12 2.76
C SER A 375 -20.90 7.56 2.63
N TYR A 376 -20.02 7.92 3.58
CA TYR A 376 -19.25 9.16 3.59
C TYR A 376 -17.76 8.82 3.64
N ASP A 377 -17.16 8.54 2.49
CA ASP A 377 -15.82 7.96 2.41
C ASP A 377 -14.73 8.94 2.91
N GLY A 378 -13.90 8.46 3.85
CA GLY A 378 -12.85 9.23 4.51
C GLY A 378 -13.29 10.30 5.52
N ASP A 379 -14.61 10.47 5.75
CA ASP A 379 -15.17 11.58 6.55
C ASP A 379 -16.28 11.18 7.54
N ASN A 380 -16.27 9.93 7.97
CA ASN A 380 -17.06 9.45 9.11
C ASN A 380 -16.95 10.33 10.38
N ARG A 381 -15.91 11.16 10.54
CA ARG A 381 -15.80 12.17 11.62
C ARG A 381 -16.52 13.49 11.36
N LEU A 382 -16.90 13.78 10.12
CA LEU A 382 -17.72 14.95 9.79
C LEU A 382 -19.21 14.71 10.09
N VAL A 383 -19.64 13.45 10.13
CA VAL A 383 -21.02 13.07 10.41
C VAL A 383 -21.16 12.62 11.87
N GLU A 384 -22.27 12.96 12.51
CA GLU A 384 -22.56 12.44 13.84
C GLU A 384 -22.70 10.91 13.77
N PRO A 385 -22.10 10.13 14.70
CA PRO A 385 -22.07 8.67 14.61
C PRO A 385 -23.44 8.04 14.36
N GLN A 386 -24.51 8.58 14.94
CA GLN A 386 -25.88 8.08 14.79
C GLN A 386 -26.44 8.25 13.37
N ALA A 387 -26.05 9.32 12.66
CA ALA A 387 -26.48 9.62 11.30
C ALA A 387 -25.69 8.88 10.21
N CYS A 388 -24.59 8.22 10.60
CA CYS A 388 -23.79 7.39 9.71
C CYS A 388 -24.49 6.04 9.49
N GLU A 389 -24.86 5.66 8.26
CA GLU A 389 -25.42 4.33 7.98
C GLU A 389 -24.32 3.27 7.87
N ILE A 390 -23.16 3.66 7.32
CA ILE A 390 -21.96 2.82 7.15
C ILE A 390 -20.75 3.62 7.64
N VAL A 391 -19.98 3.04 8.56
CA VAL A 391 -18.68 3.62 8.96
C VAL A 391 -17.70 3.36 7.82
N SER A 392 -17.23 4.40 7.14
CA SER A 392 -16.15 4.29 6.13
C SER A 392 -14.83 4.84 6.68
N MET A 393 -13.75 4.06 6.65
CA MET A 393 -12.41 4.47 7.12
C MET A 393 -11.38 4.48 5.99
N HIS A 394 -10.44 5.43 6.04
CA HIS A 394 -9.26 5.47 5.18
C HIS A 394 -7.98 5.20 5.99
N TYR A 395 -7.17 4.22 5.57
CA TYR A 395 -5.79 4.00 6.04
C TYR A 395 -5.58 3.96 7.58
N ASN A 396 -6.60 3.53 8.35
CA ASN A 396 -6.64 3.61 9.82
C ASN A 396 -6.45 5.03 10.42
N ILE A 397 -6.63 6.09 9.62
CA ILE A 397 -6.50 7.49 10.08
C ILE A 397 -7.69 7.89 10.96
N ASP A 398 -8.87 7.33 10.66
CA ASP A 398 -10.13 7.70 11.30
C ASP A 398 -10.57 6.77 12.44
N GLY A 399 -9.88 5.66 12.58
CA GLY A 399 -10.07 4.65 13.61
C GLY A 399 -9.33 3.38 13.24
N THR A 400 -9.39 2.40 14.12
CA THR A 400 -8.93 1.03 13.87
C THR A 400 -10.12 0.07 13.94
N VAL A 401 -9.94 -1.15 13.42
CA VAL A 401 -10.94 -2.23 13.57
C VAL A 401 -11.30 -2.48 15.04
N ALA A 402 -10.32 -2.38 15.95
CA ALA A 402 -10.55 -2.53 17.40
C ALA A 402 -11.46 -1.44 18.00
N SER A 403 -11.55 -0.27 17.37
CA SER A 403 -12.39 0.86 17.83
C SER A 403 -13.78 0.91 17.18
N TRP A 404 -14.10 -0.05 16.30
CA TRP A 404 -15.32 -0.05 15.51
C TRP A 404 -16.58 -0.39 16.31
N ASP A 405 -17.62 0.43 16.15
CA ASP A 405 -18.98 0.15 16.61
C ASP A 405 -19.68 -0.89 15.71
N ARG A 406 -19.71 -2.14 16.17
CA ARG A 406 -20.32 -3.29 15.47
C ARG A 406 -21.85 -3.25 15.35
N SER A 407 -22.51 -2.19 15.83
CA SER A 407 -23.93 -1.94 15.52
C SER A 407 -24.14 -1.42 14.09
N LYS A 408 -23.06 -1.09 13.39
CA LYS A 408 -23.08 -0.56 12.01
C LYS A 408 -22.03 -1.24 11.15
N PRO A 409 -22.23 -1.34 9.83
CA PRO A 409 -21.21 -1.86 8.93
C PRO A 409 -19.94 -1.01 8.95
N LEU A 410 -18.79 -1.67 8.78
CA LEU A 410 -17.50 -1.02 8.55
C LEU A 410 -17.01 -1.35 7.15
N ILE A 411 -16.69 -0.31 6.39
CA ILE A 411 -16.03 -0.41 5.11
C ILE A 411 -14.70 0.36 5.18
N PHE A 412 -13.64 -0.23 4.64
CA PHE A 412 -12.45 0.53 4.26
C PHE A 412 -12.62 0.97 2.82
N GLY A 413 -13.01 2.23 2.61
CA GLY A 413 -13.20 2.81 1.27
C GLY A 413 -11.90 2.99 0.50
N GLU A 414 -10.78 3.13 1.24
CA GLU A 414 -9.40 3.12 0.76
C GLU A 414 -8.49 2.59 1.86
N HIS A 415 -7.61 1.64 1.51
CA HIS A 415 -6.52 1.26 2.38
C HIS A 415 -5.34 0.69 1.58
N GLY A 416 -4.27 0.24 2.26
CA GLY A 416 -3.06 -0.26 1.64
C GLY A 416 -2.02 0.82 1.34
N LYS A 417 -0.76 0.43 1.08
CA LYS A 417 0.37 1.37 0.98
C LYS A 417 0.83 1.64 -0.46
N TRP A 418 0.08 1.19 -1.47
CA TRP A 418 0.45 1.23 -2.89
C TRP A 418 0.76 2.62 -3.43
N HIS A 419 -0.08 3.61 -3.09
CA HIS A 419 0.13 5.00 -3.48
C HIS A 419 1.51 5.53 -3.01
N TYR A 420 2.06 4.97 -1.93
CA TYR A 420 3.29 5.43 -1.29
C TYR A 420 4.45 4.47 -1.47
N VAL A 421 4.38 3.61 -2.49
CA VAL A 421 5.42 2.63 -2.80
C VAL A 421 6.81 3.28 -2.80
N ALA A 422 7.62 2.86 -1.83
CA ALA A 422 8.99 3.28 -1.63
C ALA A 422 9.67 2.25 -0.71
N PRO A 423 10.98 2.02 -0.86
CA PRO A 423 11.71 1.07 -0.03
C PRO A 423 11.56 1.29 1.49
N GLN A 424 11.48 2.55 1.96
CA GLN A 424 11.24 2.83 3.38
C GLN A 424 9.92 2.28 3.90
N VAL A 425 8.90 2.23 3.04
CA VAL A 425 7.58 1.72 3.38
C VAL A 425 7.60 0.20 3.43
N GLY A 426 8.24 -0.44 2.46
CA GLY A 426 8.40 -1.90 2.42
C GLY A 426 9.44 -2.46 3.41
N ALA A 427 10.22 -1.62 4.10
CA ALA A 427 11.28 -2.09 4.99
C ALA A 427 10.76 -2.86 6.22
N GLU A 428 9.49 -2.68 6.60
CA GLU A 428 8.89 -3.36 7.76
C GLU A 428 8.77 -4.88 7.59
N PHE A 429 8.61 -5.37 6.35
CA PHE A 429 8.50 -6.80 6.04
C PHE A 429 9.64 -7.36 5.20
N ALA A 430 10.32 -6.53 4.39
CA ALA A 430 11.43 -6.97 3.55
C ALA A 430 12.80 -6.48 4.02
N GLY A 431 12.86 -5.65 5.07
CA GLY A 431 14.10 -5.12 5.60
C GLY A 431 14.93 -4.39 4.53
N SER A 432 16.23 -4.68 4.49
CA SER A 432 17.15 -4.13 3.49
C SER A 432 16.84 -4.60 2.05
N ALA A 433 16.09 -5.68 1.85
CA ALA A 433 15.75 -6.18 0.50
C ALA A 433 14.75 -5.26 -0.23
N ALA A 434 13.93 -4.49 0.49
CA ALA A 434 13.00 -3.51 -0.10
C ALA A 434 13.71 -2.44 -0.95
N TYR A 435 15.00 -2.20 -0.68
CA TYR A 435 15.81 -1.21 -1.38
C TYR A 435 16.45 -1.75 -2.67
N ALA A 436 16.52 -3.07 -2.83
CA ALA A 436 17.25 -3.72 -3.92
C ALA A 436 16.53 -3.62 -5.28
N SER A 437 15.20 -3.70 -5.29
CA SER A 437 14.38 -3.61 -6.51
C SER A 437 12.95 -3.14 -6.21
N LEU A 438 12.24 -2.68 -7.24
CA LEU A 438 10.80 -2.38 -7.13
C LEU A 438 10.00 -3.64 -6.77
N GLU A 439 10.33 -4.80 -7.35
CA GLU A 439 9.65 -6.08 -7.11
C GLU A 439 9.65 -6.46 -5.63
N ARG A 440 10.81 -6.41 -4.97
CA ARG A 440 10.91 -6.69 -3.52
C ARG A 440 10.10 -5.70 -2.68
N CYS A 441 10.00 -4.45 -3.13
CA CYS A 441 9.15 -3.47 -2.47
C CYS A 441 7.66 -3.79 -2.65
N LEU A 442 7.23 -4.25 -3.84
CA LEU A 442 5.85 -4.65 -4.12
C LEU A 442 5.46 -5.94 -3.37
N GLU A 443 6.36 -6.93 -3.31
CA GLU A 443 6.18 -8.14 -2.49
C GLU A 443 5.92 -7.81 -1.02
N SER A 444 6.71 -6.88 -0.47
CA SER A 444 6.58 -6.44 0.92
C SER A 444 5.23 -5.78 1.20
N ILE A 445 4.82 -4.84 0.34
CA ILE A 445 3.53 -4.15 0.46
C ILE A 445 2.37 -5.13 0.26
N GLY A 446 2.49 -6.06 -0.69
CA GLY A 446 1.51 -7.11 -0.94
C GLY A 446 1.34 -8.04 0.26
N ARG A 447 2.44 -8.37 0.95
CA ARG A 447 2.39 -9.22 2.15
C ARG A 447 1.70 -8.52 3.31
N GLU A 448 2.00 -7.25 3.53
CA GLU A 448 1.29 -6.45 4.53
C GLU A 448 -0.21 -6.39 4.23
N GLU A 449 -0.55 -6.12 2.97
CA GLU A 449 -1.93 -6.01 2.51
C GLU A 449 -2.71 -7.33 2.68
N GLN A 450 -2.10 -8.47 2.34
CA GLN A 450 -2.65 -9.80 2.60
C GLN A 450 -2.98 -10.00 4.10
N LEU A 451 -2.02 -9.69 4.98
CA LEU A 451 -2.19 -9.85 6.43
C LEU A 451 -3.31 -8.97 6.99
N PHE A 452 -3.45 -7.75 6.48
CA PHE A 452 -4.56 -6.88 6.85
C PHE A 452 -5.90 -7.41 6.36
N ASN A 453 -5.99 -7.88 5.10
CA ASN A 453 -7.22 -8.45 4.55
C ASN A 453 -7.67 -9.69 5.33
N GLU A 454 -6.74 -10.59 5.66
CA GLU A 454 -7.01 -11.76 6.50
C GLU A 454 -7.51 -11.37 7.90
N TYR A 455 -6.86 -10.39 8.54
CA TYR A 455 -7.27 -9.86 9.84
C TYR A 455 -8.66 -9.24 9.79
N ALA A 456 -8.92 -8.37 8.83
CA ALA A 456 -10.20 -7.67 8.73
C ALA A 456 -11.35 -8.61 8.39
N ARG A 457 -11.13 -9.63 7.55
CA ARG A 457 -12.11 -10.72 7.33
C ARG A 457 -12.40 -11.49 8.61
N ARG A 458 -11.37 -11.79 9.41
CA ARG A 458 -11.55 -12.47 10.70
C ARG A 458 -12.38 -11.64 11.67
N GLU A 459 -12.18 -10.33 11.68
CA GLU A 459 -12.97 -9.38 12.48
C GLU A 459 -14.34 -9.06 11.87
N GLU A 460 -14.73 -9.74 10.78
CA GLU A 460 -16.02 -9.60 10.12
C GLU A 460 -16.30 -8.19 9.60
N VAL A 461 -15.25 -7.45 9.22
CA VAL A 461 -15.36 -6.16 8.54
C VAL A 461 -16.21 -6.33 7.27
N THR A 462 -17.20 -5.45 7.10
CA THR A 462 -18.21 -5.59 6.04
C THR A 462 -17.63 -5.43 4.65
N GLY A 463 -16.70 -4.49 4.47
CA GLY A 463 -16.08 -4.22 3.17
C GLY A 463 -14.64 -3.76 3.21
N LEU A 464 -13.85 -4.25 2.25
CA LEU A 464 -12.42 -3.94 2.13
C LEU A 464 -12.10 -3.49 0.71
N THR A 465 -11.51 -2.30 0.58
CA THR A 465 -11.07 -1.76 -0.71
C THR A 465 -9.60 -1.38 -0.63
N PRO A 466 -8.68 -2.33 -0.84
CA PRO A 466 -7.29 -2.00 -1.07
C PRO A 466 -7.22 -1.07 -2.28
N PHE A 467 -6.52 0.04 -2.14
CA PHE A 467 -6.58 1.08 -3.14
C PHE A 467 -5.88 0.61 -4.41
N ASN A 468 -6.67 0.46 -5.48
CA ASN A 468 -6.23 0.31 -6.84
C ASN A 468 -5.38 -0.95 -7.13
N ILE A 469 -5.97 -2.11 -6.84
CA ILE A 469 -5.37 -3.43 -7.09
C ILE A 469 -5.07 -3.61 -8.58
N ALA A 470 -6.03 -3.27 -9.46
CA ALA A 470 -5.87 -3.49 -10.89
C ALA A 470 -4.65 -2.76 -11.47
N ASN A 471 -4.33 -1.54 -11.01
CA ASN A 471 -3.16 -0.80 -11.49
C ASN A 471 -1.86 -1.19 -10.77
N TYR A 472 -1.90 -1.45 -9.45
CA TYR A 472 -0.68 -1.66 -8.65
C TYR A 472 -0.23 -3.10 -8.54
N CYS A 473 -1.10 -4.07 -8.80
CA CYS A 473 -0.76 -5.49 -8.82
C CYS A 473 -0.48 -6.01 -10.24
N ALA A 474 -0.29 -5.11 -11.21
CA ALA A 474 0.02 -5.48 -12.58
C ALA A 474 1.08 -4.56 -13.21
N TRP A 475 1.82 -5.11 -14.18
CA TRP A 475 2.77 -4.41 -15.02
C TRP A 475 2.07 -3.76 -16.20
N THR A 476 2.62 -2.64 -16.68
CA THR A 476 2.07 -1.93 -17.83
C THR A 476 2.51 -2.55 -19.16
N PHE A 477 1.72 -2.27 -20.20
CA PHE A 477 1.92 -2.66 -21.61
C PHE A 477 1.19 -1.63 -22.51
N PRO A 478 1.24 -1.70 -23.85
CA PRO A 478 2.13 -2.51 -24.70
C PRO A 478 3.59 -2.08 -24.57
N ASP A 479 4.54 -2.89 -25.08
CA ASP A 479 5.97 -2.56 -25.03
C ASP A 479 6.43 -1.61 -26.17
N HIS A 480 5.50 -1.19 -27.03
CA HIS A 480 5.72 -0.26 -28.14
C HIS A 480 4.43 0.51 -28.47
N ASP A 481 4.55 1.65 -29.16
CA ASP A 481 3.41 2.45 -29.60
C ASP A 481 2.55 1.68 -30.62
N ILE A 482 1.23 1.69 -30.43
CA ILE A 482 0.26 1.08 -31.35
C ILE A 482 -0.48 2.20 -32.10
N PRO A 483 -0.17 2.45 -33.39
CA PRO A 483 -0.92 3.41 -34.20
C PRO A 483 -2.33 2.88 -34.51
N LEU A 484 -3.31 3.78 -34.53
CA LEU A 484 -4.72 3.47 -34.75
C LEU A 484 -5.32 4.33 -35.85
N ASP A 485 -6.07 3.68 -36.75
CA ASP A 485 -6.81 4.32 -37.84
C ASP A 485 -8.31 4.14 -37.67
N TRP A 486 -9.06 5.22 -37.92
CA TRP A 486 -10.52 5.25 -37.75
C TRP A 486 -11.19 5.61 -39.08
N PRO A 487 -11.69 4.63 -39.86
CA PRO A 487 -12.30 4.89 -41.15
C PRO A 487 -13.65 5.62 -41.03
N ASP A 488 -14.31 5.49 -39.88
CA ASP A 488 -15.59 6.13 -39.58
C ASP A 488 -15.55 6.82 -38.21
N LEU A 489 -15.57 8.15 -38.22
CA LEU A 489 -15.57 9.00 -37.02
C LEU A 489 -16.97 9.19 -36.42
N THR A 490 -18.01 8.64 -37.04
CA THR A 490 -19.40 8.75 -36.55
C THR A 490 -19.79 7.62 -35.60
N THR A 491 -18.95 6.60 -35.46
CA THR A 491 -19.17 5.51 -34.51
C THR A 491 -18.98 5.98 -33.05
N PRO A 492 -19.76 5.48 -32.08
CA PRO A 492 -19.66 5.84 -30.67
C PRO A 492 -18.25 5.66 -30.05
N GLY A 493 -17.97 6.39 -28.97
CA GLY A 493 -16.73 6.27 -28.21
C GLY A 493 -15.53 7.05 -28.78
N PRO A 494 -14.43 7.14 -28.00
CA PRO A 494 -13.28 7.97 -28.36
C PRO A 494 -12.46 7.38 -29.53
N LYS A 495 -11.75 8.25 -30.24
CA LYS A 495 -10.96 7.91 -31.45
C LYS A 495 -9.48 8.31 -31.30
N PRO A 496 -8.72 7.70 -30.37
CA PRO A 496 -7.30 8.01 -30.18
C PRO A 496 -6.48 7.59 -31.40
N ARG A 497 -5.45 8.35 -31.76
CA ARG A 497 -4.58 8.05 -32.91
C ARG A 497 -3.47 7.03 -32.60
N VAL A 498 -3.13 6.86 -31.32
CA VAL A 498 -2.06 5.99 -30.85
C VAL A 498 -2.36 5.53 -29.43
N ILE A 499 -1.99 4.29 -29.11
CA ILE A 499 -1.80 3.83 -27.74
C ILE A 499 -0.29 3.89 -27.46
N PRO A 500 0.18 4.80 -26.59
CA PRO A 500 1.60 4.88 -26.31
C PRO A 500 2.09 3.65 -25.53
N ALA A 501 3.36 3.29 -25.68
CA ALA A 501 3.99 2.21 -24.93
C ALA A 501 3.86 2.43 -23.40
N HIS A 502 3.64 1.33 -22.66
CA HIS A 502 3.57 1.25 -21.20
C HIS A 502 2.45 2.10 -20.56
N THR A 503 1.32 2.27 -21.25
CA THR A 503 0.20 3.11 -20.76
C THR A 503 -1.01 2.34 -20.25
N LEU A 504 -1.15 1.07 -20.60
CA LEU A 504 -2.26 0.21 -20.18
C LEU A 504 -1.81 -0.73 -19.07
N VAL A 505 -2.66 -0.90 -18.06
CA VAL A 505 -2.54 -2.00 -17.08
C VAL A 505 -3.62 -3.07 -17.31
N VAL A 506 -4.76 -2.65 -17.85
CA VAL A 506 -5.84 -3.51 -18.31
C VAL A 506 -6.07 -3.23 -19.80
N ASN A 507 -6.25 -4.28 -20.58
CA ASN A 507 -6.41 -4.17 -22.02
C ASN A 507 -7.77 -3.57 -22.34
N ASN A 508 -7.76 -2.46 -23.08
CA ASN A 508 -8.96 -1.73 -23.47
C ASN A 508 -9.57 -2.19 -24.81
N GLY A 509 -9.07 -3.29 -25.38
CA GLY A 509 -9.53 -3.87 -26.64
C GLY A 509 -8.80 -3.33 -27.87
N LEU A 510 -8.00 -2.27 -27.73
CA LEU A 510 -7.27 -1.67 -28.85
C LEU A 510 -5.82 -2.20 -28.97
N ALA A 511 -5.26 -2.79 -27.90
CA ALA A 511 -3.96 -3.45 -27.91
C ALA A 511 -4.11 -4.94 -28.29
N ALA A 512 -4.43 -5.20 -29.57
CA ALA A 512 -4.66 -6.54 -30.07
C ALA A 512 -3.39 -7.40 -29.99
N GLY A 513 -3.46 -8.55 -29.31
CA GLY A 513 -2.33 -9.48 -29.12
C GLY A 513 -1.67 -9.38 -27.74
N ASP A 514 -1.92 -8.32 -26.97
CA ASP A 514 -1.53 -8.23 -25.57
C ASP A 514 -2.51 -8.97 -24.66
N PRO A 515 -2.05 -9.48 -23.49
CA PRO A 515 -2.92 -10.11 -22.52
C PRO A 515 -3.92 -9.10 -21.93
N ARG A 516 -4.97 -9.60 -21.25
CA ARG A 516 -5.92 -8.74 -20.52
C ARG A 516 -5.24 -7.89 -19.45
N PHE A 517 -4.26 -8.47 -18.76
CA PHE A 517 -3.38 -7.82 -17.79
C PHE A 517 -2.11 -8.66 -17.60
N ARG A 518 -1.04 -8.08 -17.01
CA ARG A 518 0.21 -8.78 -16.68
C ARG A 518 0.43 -8.70 -15.16
N PRO A 519 0.21 -9.75 -14.35
CA PRO A 519 0.34 -9.66 -12.90
C PRO A 519 1.80 -9.40 -12.48
N ASN A 520 1.96 -8.67 -11.38
CA ASN A 520 3.26 -8.52 -10.71
C ASN A 520 3.31 -9.36 -9.41
N PRO A 521 4.42 -9.36 -8.66
CA PRO A 521 4.58 -10.24 -7.49
C PRO A 521 3.52 -10.09 -6.39
N SER A 522 2.86 -8.94 -6.25
CA SER A 522 1.84 -8.76 -5.21
C SER A 522 0.47 -9.35 -5.57
N TYR A 523 0.20 -9.60 -6.86
CA TYR A 523 -1.11 -10.09 -7.32
C TYR A 523 -1.54 -11.38 -6.62
N ALA A 524 -0.63 -12.36 -6.50
CA ALA A 524 -0.92 -13.65 -5.88
C ALA A 524 -1.33 -13.53 -4.41
N MET A 525 -0.71 -12.60 -3.67
CA MET A 525 -1.01 -12.36 -2.25
C MET A 525 -2.42 -11.77 -2.07
N ILE A 526 -2.80 -10.85 -2.96
CA ILE A 526 -4.16 -10.30 -2.96
C ILE A 526 -5.17 -11.38 -3.34
N GLN A 527 -4.90 -12.15 -4.40
CA GLN A 527 -5.76 -13.24 -4.85
C GLN A 527 -5.99 -14.29 -3.77
N GLU A 528 -4.96 -14.66 -3.00
CA GLU A 528 -5.09 -15.60 -1.89
C GLU A 528 -6.00 -15.03 -0.79
N SER A 529 -5.80 -13.77 -0.39
CA SER A 529 -6.55 -13.12 0.70
C SER A 529 -8.03 -12.87 0.38
N PHE A 530 -8.38 -12.75 -0.91
CA PHE A 530 -9.73 -12.40 -1.39
C PHE A 530 -10.51 -13.55 -2.02
N GLN A 531 -10.04 -14.79 -1.89
CA GLN A 531 -10.83 -15.96 -2.30
C GLN A 531 -12.21 -15.96 -1.61
N PRO A 532 -13.31 -16.14 -2.37
CA PRO A 532 -14.68 -16.14 -1.82
C PRO A 532 -14.94 -17.33 -0.90
N VAL A 533 -14.26 -18.46 -1.17
CA VAL A 533 -14.26 -19.64 -0.33
C VAL A 533 -12.83 -19.90 0.08
N ALA A 534 -12.55 -19.83 1.38
CA ALA A 534 -11.19 -19.89 1.90
C ALA A 534 -11.16 -20.45 3.33
N ALA A 535 -10.01 -21.02 3.71
CA ALA A 535 -9.74 -21.41 5.08
C ALA A 535 -8.46 -20.70 5.57
N ILE A 536 -8.62 -19.62 6.32
CA ILE A 536 -7.51 -18.75 6.75
C ILE A 536 -7.11 -19.15 8.17
N ALA A 537 -5.86 -19.60 8.36
CA ALA A 537 -5.40 -19.93 9.71
C ALA A 537 -5.19 -18.66 10.52
N ASN A 538 -5.62 -18.70 11.78
CA ASN A 538 -5.70 -17.51 12.63
C ASN A 538 -4.39 -17.19 13.34
N GLU A 539 -3.51 -18.18 13.50
CA GLU A 539 -2.22 -18.04 14.14
C GLU A 539 -1.04 -17.89 13.16
N TYR A 540 -0.07 -17.07 13.54
CA TYR A 540 1.10 -16.72 12.73
C TYR A 540 2.43 -17.27 13.26
N ASP A 541 2.46 -17.84 14.47
CA ASP A 541 3.65 -18.42 15.06
C ASP A 541 4.13 -19.67 14.28
N THR A 542 5.42 -19.72 13.95
CA THR A 542 5.98 -20.72 13.01
C THR A 542 6.92 -21.75 13.63
N ALA A 543 7.27 -21.66 14.92
CA ALA A 543 8.26 -22.52 15.56
C ALA A 543 7.79 -23.13 16.89
N PHE A 544 8.02 -24.44 17.09
CA PHE A 544 7.59 -25.20 18.27
C PHE A 544 8.65 -26.16 18.82
N PHE A 545 8.49 -26.58 20.08
CA PHE A 545 9.25 -27.70 20.64
C PHE A 545 8.60 -29.03 20.27
N GLY A 546 9.42 -30.03 19.94
CA GLY A 546 8.97 -31.38 19.65
C GLY A 546 8.45 -32.12 20.88
N GLY A 547 7.60 -33.12 20.67
CA GLY A 547 7.00 -33.93 21.75
C GLY A 547 5.83 -33.26 22.48
N GLU A 548 5.45 -32.05 22.07
CA GLU A 548 4.29 -31.31 22.57
C GLU A 548 3.13 -31.34 21.57
N SER A 549 2.02 -30.69 21.90
CA SER A 549 0.89 -30.51 20.98
C SER A 549 0.52 -29.05 20.88
N VAL A 550 0.24 -28.60 19.66
CA VAL A 550 -0.03 -27.19 19.37
C VAL A 550 -1.48 -27.03 18.90
N ARG A 551 -2.18 -26.05 19.49
CA ARG A 551 -3.52 -25.70 19.06
C ARG A 551 -3.48 -24.69 17.92
N ARG A 552 -4.24 -25.00 16.89
CA ARG A 552 -4.48 -24.16 15.71
C ARG A 552 -5.96 -23.96 15.49
N SER A 553 -6.30 -22.81 14.95
CA SER A 553 -7.66 -22.47 14.54
C SER A 553 -7.65 -21.90 13.12
N VAL A 554 -8.72 -22.19 12.38
CA VAL A 554 -8.90 -21.74 11.01
C VAL A 554 -10.28 -21.12 10.88
N SER A 555 -10.31 -19.91 10.35
CA SER A 555 -11.52 -19.23 9.92
C SER A 555 -11.90 -19.71 8.52
N VAL A 556 -13.05 -20.36 8.39
CA VAL A 556 -13.58 -20.90 7.14
C VAL A 556 -14.68 -19.98 6.62
N TYR A 557 -14.57 -19.56 5.37
CA TYR A 557 -15.47 -18.60 4.74
C TYR A 557 -16.26 -19.25 3.61
N ASN A 558 -17.56 -18.98 3.58
CA ASN A 558 -18.43 -19.29 2.46
C ASN A 558 -19.10 -18.00 1.98
N ASP A 559 -18.42 -17.23 1.14
CA ASP A 559 -18.99 -16.03 0.54
C ASP A 559 -19.69 -16.32 -0.80
N THR A 560 -20.19 -17.56 -0.98
CA THR A 560 -21.09 -17.92 -2.10
C THR A 560 -22.54 -17.57 -1.76
N GLU A 561 -23.48 -17.77 -2.70
CA GLU A 561 -24.91 -17.53 -2.47
C GLU A 561 -25.68 -18.74 -1.92
N HIS A 562 -24.97 -19.83 -1.60
CA HIS A 562 -25.60 -21.08 -1.22
C HIS A 562 -25.12 -21.58 0.14
N ALA A 563 -26.04 -22.19 0.89
CA ALA A 563 -25.68 -22.97 2.05
C ALA A 563 -24.96 -24.25 1.59
N VAL A 564 -23.87 -24.60 2.25
CA VAL A 564 -23.00 -25.71 1.87
C VAL A 564 -22.69 -26.59 3.08
N GLU A 565 -22.44 -27.87 2.82
CA GLU A 565 -21.75 -28.73 3.78
C GLU A 565 -20.25 -28.54 3.59
N ALA A 566 -19.65 -27.67 4.41
CA ALA A 566 -18.23 -27.40 4.36
C ALA A 566 -17.46 -28.50 5.09
N ARG A 567 -16.36 -28.97 4.51
CA ARG A 567 -15.45 -29.96 5.11
C ARG A 567 -14.01 -29.53 4.89
N LEU A 568 -13.31 -29.19 5.97
CA LEU A 568 -11.88 -28.88 5.97
C LEU A 568 -11.08 -30.12 6.37
N ALA A 569 -10.30 -30.65 5.44
CA ALA A 569 -9.29 -31.66 5.72
C ALA A 569 -7.95 -30.98 6.03
N PHE A 570 -7.21 -31.51 6.99
CA PHE A 570 -5.85 -31.11 7.28
C PHE A 570 -4.92 -32.33 7.29
N ARG A 571 -3.67 -32.12 6.87
CA ARG A 571 -2.63 -33.14 6.86
C ARG A 571 -1.32 -32.53 7.33
N LEU A 572 -0.69 -33.16 8.31
CA LEU A 572 0.61 -32.77 8.85
C LEU A 572 1.64 -33.82 8.42
N THR A 573 2.71 -33.36 7.78
CA THR A 573 3.80 -34.22 7.28
C THR A 573 5.14 -33.80 7.86
N ALA A 574 6.03 -34.76 8.07
CA ALA A 574 7.42 -34.51 8.41
C ALA A 574 8.25 -34.17 7.16
N ALA A 575 9.48 -33.69 7.34
CA ALA A 575 10.39 -33.31 6.26
C ALA A 575 10.70 -34.43 5.24
N ASP A 576 10.61 -35.70 5.65
CA ASP A 576 10.79 -36.87 4.76
C ASP A 576 9.49 -37.28 4.03
N GLY A 577 8.40 -36.54 4.24
CA GLY A 577 7.08 -36.80 3.67
C GLY A 577 6.21 -37.77 4.49
N ALA A 578 6.70 -38.29 5.63
CA ALA A 578 5.93 -39.17 6.49
C ALA A 578 4.73 -38.41 7.11
N VAL A 579 3.55 -39.02 7.11
CA VAL A 579 2.35 -38.42 7.71
C VAL A 579 2.42 -38.55 9.22
N ILE A 580 2.42 -37.41 9.92
CA ILE A 580 2.39 -37.35 11.38
C ILE A 580 0.95 -37.50 11.87
N CYS A 581 0.04 -36.68 11.32
CA CYS A 581 -1.39 -36.78 11.58
C CYS A 581 -2.19 -36.22 10.40
N HIS A 582 -3.47 -36.54 10.38
CA HIS A 582 -4.44 -35.98 9.46
C HIS A 582 -5.81 -36.04 10.12
N GLY A 583 -6.74 -35.22 9.65
CA GLY A 583 -8.10 -35.22 10.15
C GLY A 583 -8.97 -34.26 9.37
N GLU A 584 -10.22 -34.17 9.79
CA GLU A 584 -11.19 -33.26 9.18
C GLU A 584 -12.13 -32.63 10.19
N ARG A 585 -12.75 -31.53 9.75
CA ARG A 585 -13.85 -30.83 10.40
C ARG A 585 -14.91 -30.58 9.35
N SER A 586 -16.17 -30.73 9.73
CA SER A 586 -17.28 -30.46 8.82
C SER A 586 -18.45 -29.80 9.54
N GLY A 587 -19.23 -29.02 8.81
CA GLY A 587 -20.45 -28.43 9.29
C GLY A 587 -21.21 -27.73 8.17
N ARG A 588 -22.52 -27.58 8.37
CA ARG A 588 -23.36 -26.79 7.48
C ARG A 588 -23.03 -25.31 7.69
N GLN A 589 -22.67 -24.63 6.61
CA GLN A 589 -22.30 -23.22 6.61
C GLN A 589 -23.29 -22.42 5.76
N GLN A 590 -23.80 -21.32 6.30
CA GLN A 590 -24.66 -20.40 5.57
C GLN A 590 -23.84 -19.47 4.65
N PRO A 591 -24.45 -18.91 3.60
CA PRO A 591 -23.76 -17.94 2.77
C PRO A 591 -23.45 -16.63 3.53
N GLY A 592 -22.24 -16.10 3.31
CA GLY A 592 -21.65 -14.96 4.02
C GLY A 592 -21.20 -15.24 5.46
N GLU A 593 -21.33 -16.49 5.94
CA GLU A 593 -20.95 -16.89 7.30
C GLU A 593 -19.47 -17.21 7.43
N LYS A 594 -18.88 -16.83 8.57
CA LYS A 594 -17.56 -17.30 9.01
C LYS A 594 -17.75 -18.39 10.07
N LEU A 595 -17.18 -19.57 9.84
CA LEU A 595 -17.02 -20.60 10.87
C LEU A 595 -15.59 -20.59 11.41
N GLU A 596 -15.43 -20.97 12.68
CA GLU A 596 -14.10 -21.12 13.28
C GLU A 596 -13.92 -22.56 13.76
N TRP A 597 -12.88 -23.22 13.26
CA TRP A 597 -12.58 -24.61 13.59
C TRP A 597 -11.21 -24.76 14.21
N GLU A 598 -11.17 -25.45 15.35
CA GLU A 598 -9.92 -25.77 16.04
C GLU A 598 -9.46 -27.21 15.80
N PHE A 599 -8.14 -27.36 15.75
CA PHE A 599 -7.46 -28.65 15.74
C PHE A 599 -6.20 -28.60 16.61
N VAL A 600 -5.81 -29.79 17.08
CA VAL A 600 -4.61 -29.99 17.89
C VAL A 600 -3.64 -30.81 17.06
N LEU A 601 -2.45 -30.25 16.82
CA LEU A 601 -1.39 -30.87 16.05
C LEU A 601 -0.39 -31.53 17.02
N PRO A 602 -0.30 -32.87 17.08
CA PRO A 602 0.76 -33.54 17.82
C PRO A 602 2.09 -33.32 17.09
N LEU A 603 3.10 -32.84 17.79
CA LEU A 603 4.43 -32.63 17.25
C LEU A 603 5.33 -33.82 17.62
N PRO A 604 6.03 -34.44 16.66
CA PRO A 604 6.95 -35.53 16.97
C PRO A 604 8.05 -35.03 17.91
N ALA A 605 8.52 -35.91 18.80
CA ALA A 605 9.79 -35.66 19.48
C ALA A 605 10.93 -35.73 18.45
N VAL A 606 11.84 -34.76 18.51
CA VAL A 606 12.95 -34.64 17.54
C VAL A 606 14.26 -34.50 18.27
N GLU A 607 15.32 -35.15 17.78
CA GLU A 607 16.68 -35.07 18.33
C GLU A 607 17.48 -33.90 17.74
N ALA A 608 17.09 -33.41 16.56
CA ALA A 608 17.65 -32.24 15.90
C ALA A 608 16.52 -31.36 15.34
N ALA A 609 16.85 -30.11 15.00
CA ALA A 609 15.90 -29.22 14.33
C ALA A 609 15.37 -29.87 13.05
N SER A 610 14.05 -29.84 12.89
CA SER A 610 13.36 -30.42 11.74
C SER A 610 12.25 -29.48 11.27
N GLN A 611 11.64 -29.83 10.14
CA GLN A 611 10.53 -29.10 9.56
C GLN A 611 9.34 -30.04 9.42
N ILE A 612 8.15 -29.50 9.67
CA ILE A 612 6.88 -30.16 9.39
C ILE A 612 6.03 -29.24 8.53
N THR A 613 5.13 -29.82 7.74
CA THR A 613 4.29 -29.07 6.81
C THR A 613 2.82 -29.41 7.05
N LEU A 614 2.01 -28.36 7.27
CA LEU A 614 0.56 -28.42 7.38
C LEU A 614 -0.08 -28.06 6.05
N GLU A 615 -0.81 -29.02 5.47
CA GLU A 615 -1.61 -28.85 4.27
C GLU A 615 -3.08 -28.73 4.67
N LEU A 616 -3.81 -27.78 4.06
CA LEU A 616 -5.24 -27.57 4.29
C LEU A 616 -5.99 -27.67 2.95
N ALA A 617 -7.11 -28.40 2.95
CA ALA A 617 -7.98 -28.57 1.79
C ALA A 617 -9.45 -28.44 2.21
N LEU A 618 -10.17 -27.51 1.60
CA LEU A 618 -11.57 -27.22 1.88
C LEU A 618 -12.46 -27.76 0.76
N TYR A 619 -13.50 -28.47 1.15
CA TYR A 619 -14.48 -29.10 0.28
C TYR A 619 -15.88 -28.56 0.58
N HIS A 620 -16.68 -28.37 -0.47
CA HIS A 620 -18.13 -28.21 -0.35
C HIS A 620 -18.78 -29.51 -0.85
N GLY A 621 -19.29 -30.31 0.09
CA GLY A 621 -19.60 -31.72 -0.16
C GLY A 621 -18.35 -32.52 -0.56
N GLU A 622 -18.37 -33.15 -1.73
CA GLU A 622 -17.24 -33.91 -2.28
C GLU A 622 -16.32 -33.06 -3.20
N ARG A 623 -16.72 -31.83 -3.53
CA ARG A 623 -15.97 -30.97 -4.45
C ARG A 623 -14.89 -30.21 -3.68
N LEU A 624 -13.62 -30.41 -4.06
CA LEU A 624 -12.52 -29.56 -3.60
C LEU A 624 -12.73 -28.15 -4.16
N VAL A 625 -12.84 -27.16 -3.28
CA VAL A 625 -13.13 -25.76 -3.65
C VAL A 625 -11.99 -24.82 -3.30
N TRP A 626 -11.11 -25.20 -2.38
CA TRP A 626 -9.95 -24.40 -2.01
C TRP A 626 -8.84 -25.29 -1.44
N THR A 627 -7.59 -24.93 -1.74
CA THR A 627 -6.38 -25.49 -1.15
C THR A 627 -5.50 -24.35 -0.68
N GLY A 628 -5.05 -24.41 0.56
CA GLY A 628 -4.11 -23.43 1.09
C GLY A 628 -2.68 -23.74 0.69
N GLU A 629 -1.86 -22.71 0.60
CA GLU A 629 -0.41 -22.87 0.52
C GLU A 629 0.10 -23.68 1.73
N PRO A 630 0.92 -24.73 1.52
CA PRO A 630 1.43 -25.54 2.61
C PRO A 630 2.22 -24.72 3.61
N ARG A 631 1.79 -24.73 4.88
CA ARG A 631 2.45 -23.98 5.95
C ARG A 631 3.55 -24.81 6.57
N SER A 632 4.77 -24.28 6.52
CA SER A 632 5.93 -24.91 7.15
C SER A 632 6.12 -24.43 8.58
N TYR A 633 6.31 -25.37 9.50
CA TYR A 633 6.64 -25.12 10.89
C TYR A 633 8.00 -25.71 11.23
N LYS A 634 8.79 -24.96 12.00
CA LYS A 634 10.07 -25.41 12.53
C LYS A 634 9.86 -26.12 13.87
N VAL A 635 10.44 -27.30 14.04
CA VAL A 635 10.35 -28.08 15.28
C VAL A 635 11.73 -28.31 15.85
N LEU A 636 11.97 -27.81 17.07
CA LEU A 636 13.25 -27.95 17.77
C LEU A 636 13.15 -28.98 18.91
N PRO A 637 14.26 -29.64 19.29
CA PRO A 637 14.28 -30.56 20.41
C PRO A 637 13.86 -29.88 21.72
N SER A 638 12.92 -30.49 22.45
CA SER A 638 12.50 -29.99 23.77
C SER A 638 13.62 -30.03 24.81
N SER A 639 14.67 -30.82 24.57
CA SER A 639 15.85 -30.95 25.43
C SER A 639 16.69 -29.68 25.48
N LEU A 640 16.62 -28.81 24.46
CA LEU A 640 17.30 -27.50 24.44
C LEU A 640 16.94 -26.61 25.64
N ARG A 641 15.82 -26.85 26.31
CA ARG A 641 15.40 -26.12 27.52
C ARG A 641 16.21 -26.46 28.77
N ALA A 642 16.89 -27.61 28.78
CA ALA A 642 17.57 -28.14 29.98
C ALA A 642 19.00 -28.62 29.72
N GLU A 643 19.36 -28.92 28.47
CA GLU A 643 20.73 -29.29 28.11
C GLU A 643 21.70 -28.15 28.44
N PRO A 644 22.77 -28.37 29.20
CA PRO A 644 23.74 -27.33 29.49
C PRO A 644 24.36 -26.76 28.20
N VAL A 645 24.57 -25.45 28.15
CA VAL A 645 25.28 -24.79 27.05
C VAL A 645 26.77 -25.11 27.13
N ASN A 646 27.41 -25.38 26.00
CA ASN A 646 28.86 -25.61 25.96
C ASN A 646 29.61 -24.27 26.12
N LEU A 647 30.15 -24.04 27.31
CA LEU A 647 30.88 -22.81 27.62
C LEU A 647 32.41 -22.97 27.46
N GLY A 648 32.91 -24.12 27.01
CA GLY A 648 34.36 -24.34 26.86
C GLY A 648 35.17 -24.22 28.16
N GLY A 649 34.56 -24.50 29.32
CA GLY A 649 35.20 -24.40 30.64
C GLY A 649 35.33 -22.96 31.17
N LYS A 650 34.63 -22.00 30.57
CA LYS A 650 34.66 -20.57 30.92
C LYS A 650 33.79 -20.25 32.12
N ARG A 651 34.22 -19.32 32.97
CA ARG A 651 33.46 -18.89 34.16
C ARG A 651 32.45 -17.81 33.79
N VAL A 652 31.18 -18.08 34.10
CA VAL A 652 30.05 -17.21 33.77
C VAL A 652 29.33 -16.76 35.03
N ALA A 653 29.04 -15.46 35.12
CA ALA A 653 28.21 -14.90 36.18
C ALA A 653 26.96 -14.23 35.60
N CYS A 654 25.87 -14.20 36.36
CA CYS A 654 24.67 -13.41 36.06
C CYS A 654 24.45 -12.35 37.13
N LEU A 655 24.32 -11.10 36.69
CA LEU A 655 24.06 -9.93 37.51
C LEU A 655 22.62 -9.46 37.32
N GLY A 656 21.87 -9.34 38.41
CA GLY A 656 20.50 -8.84 38.40
C GLY A 656 19.58 -9.59 39.36
N ALA A 657 18.27 -9.42 39.14
CA ALA A 657 17.25 -10.09 39.93
C ALA A 657 17.43 -11.61 39.93
N MET A 658 17.23 -12.23 41.11
CA MET A 658 17.40 -13.68 41.28
C MET A 658 16.53 -14.48 40.31
N ALA A 659 15.31 -14.03 40.02
CA ALA A 659 14.40 -14.69 39.08
C ALA A 659 15.00 -14.77 37.66
N SER A 660 15.55 -13.67 37.14
CA SER A 660 16.15 -13.60 35.81
C SER A 660 17.42 -14.46 35.71
N CYS A 661 18.24 -14.46 36.77
CA CYS A 661 19.44 -15.30 36.81
C CYS A 661 19.13 -16.78 37.04
N HIS A 662 18.03 -17.11 37.70
CA HIS A 662 17.58 -18.49 37.89
C HIS A 662 17.17 -19.13 36.56
N ALA A 663 16.55 -18.38 35.65
CA ALA A 663 16.26 -18.85 34.30
C ALA A 663 17.53 -19.31 33.55
N LEU A 664 18.63 -18.55 33.67
CA LEU A 664 19.91 -18.91 33.06
C LEU A 664 20.61 -20.09 33.74
N ALA A 665 20.35 -20.33 35.03
CA ALA A 665 20.90 -21.47 35.76
C ALA A 665 20.42 -22.82 35.21
N ALA A 666 19.26 -22.87 34.55
CA ALA A 666 18.79 -24.06 33.85
C ALA A 666 19.68 -24.42 32.64
N LEU A 667 20.26 -23.42 31.99
CA LEU A 667 21.14 -23.56 30.82
C LEU A 667 22.62 -23.62 31.22
N ILE A 668 22.97 -23.06 32.38
CA ILE A 668 24.33 -22.97 32.92
C ILE A 668 24.28 -23.38 34.40
N PRO A 669 24.40 -24.69 34.72
CA PRO A 669 24.28 -25.17 36.10
C PRO A 669 25.31 -24.54 37.08
N GLU A 670 26.47 -24.13 36.58
CA GLU A 670 27.56 -23.53 37.36
C GLU A 670 27.56 -21.99 37.35
N ILE A 671 26.46 -21.35 36.94
CA ILE A 671 26.39 -19.89 36.85
C ILE A 671 26.50 -19.24 38.24
N VAL A 672 27.34 -18.21 38.35
CA VAL A 672 27.48 -17.44 39.59
C VAL A 672 26.44 -16.32 39.62
N TRP A 673 25.49 -16.37 40.55
CA TRP A 673 24.54 -15.27 40.74
C TRP A 673 25.18 -14.11 41.54
N LEU A 674 25.07 -12.90 41.00
CA LEU A 674 25.51 -11.65 41.60
C LEU A 674 24.28 -10.75 41.82
N PRO A 675 23.85 -10.50 43.07
CA PRO A 675 22.70 -9.63 43.34
C PRO A 675 22.98 -8.14 43.07
N ARG A 676 24.26 -7.75 43.03
CA ARG A 676 24.72 -6.37 42.79
C ARG A 676 26.11 -6.42 42.15
N LEU A 677 26.53 -5.33 41.52
CA LEU A 677 27.83 -5.27 40.86
C LEU A 677 28.96 -5.33 41.92
N PRO A 678 29.86 -6.33 41.88
CA PRO A 678 31.00 -6.43 42.80
C PRO A 678 32.12 -5.45 42.39
N ASP A 679 33.04 -5.16 43.30
CA ASP A 679 34.12 -4.19 43.05
C ASP A 679 35.22 -4.71 42.08
N SER A 680 35.26 -6.03 41.84
CA SER A 680 36.11 -6.66 40.82
C SER A 680 35.39 -7.84 40.18
N LEU A 681 35.67 -8.06 38.89
CA LEU A 681 35.18 -9.19 38.09
C LEU A 681 36.32 -10.16 37.72
N ASP A 682 37.44 -10.10 38.46
CA ASP A 682 38.63 -10.88 38.15
C ASP A 682 38.33 -12.38 38.06
N GLY A 683 38.75 -12.96 36.95
CA GLY A 683 38.61 -14.39 36.69
C GLY A 683 37.29 -14.80 36.04
N LEU A 684 36.30 -13.92 35.92
CA LEU A 684 35.17 -14.18 35.04
C LEU A 684 35.59 -14.07 33.58
N ASP A 685 34.96 -14.87 32.71
CA ASP A 685 35.13 -14.78 31.26
C ASP A 685 33.91 -14.09 30.62
N LEU A 686 32.69 -14.38 31.12
CA LEU A 686 31.44 -13.78 30.67
C LEU A 686 30.61 -13.30 31.86
N LEU A 687 30.11 -12.07 31.78
CA LEU A 687 29.11 -11.55 32.69
C LEU A 687 27.81 -11.26 31.93
N VAL A 688 26.73 -11.94 32.33
CA VAL A 688 25.38 -11.70 31.82
C VAL A 688 24.69 -10.68 32.72
N ILE A 689 24.24 -9.57 32.17
CA ILE A 689 23.45 -8.56 32.89
C ILE A 689 21.98 -8.81 32.56
N GLY A 690 21.22 -9.29 33.54
CA GLY A 690 19.77 -9.52 33.41
C GLY A 690 18.98 -8.20 33.34
N PRO A 691 17.65 -8.26 33.11
CA PRO A 691 16.80 -7.09 33.00
C PRO A 691 16.82 -6.23 34.27
N GLU A 692 16.49 -4.95 34.12
CA GLU A 692 16.39 -3.98 35.23
C GLU A 692 17.70 -3.74 36.01
N PHE A 693 18.83 -3.61 35.30
CA PHE A 693 20.09 -3.27 35.94
C PHE A 693 20.03 -1.88 36.62
N ALA A 694 20.24 -1.85 37.93
CA ALA A 694 20.05 -0.67 38.78
C ALA A 694 21.36 -0.28 39.50
N GLU A 695 22.34 0.19 38.75
CA GLU A 695 23.58 0.80 39.26
C GLU A 695 23.79 2.18 38.60
N THR A 696 24.56 3.06 39.22
CA THR A 696 24.91 4.32 38.56
C THR A 696 25.85 4.04 37.39
N GLU A 697 25.70 4.78 36.30
CA GLU A 697 26.52 4.61 35.10
C GLU A 697 28.02 4.77 35.40
N GLU A 698 28.38 5.70 36.31
CA GLU A 698 29.78 5.93 36.69
C GLU A 698 30.39 4.70 37.38
N ARG A 699 29.63 4.07 38.28
CA ARG A 699 30.07 2.88 38.99
C ARG A 699 30.15 1.68 38.04
N ALA A 700 29.13 1.51 37.19
CA ALA A 700 29.11 0.47 36.18
C ALA A 700 30.31 0.59 35.23
N ALA A 701 30.58 1.79 34.72
CA ALA A 701 31.72 2.08 33.86
C ALA A 701 33.07 1.75 34.52
N ALA A 702 33.25 2.14 35.78
CA ALA A 702 34.51 1.93 36.50
C ALA A 702 34.92 0.45 36.64
N ILE A 703 33.96 -0.47 36.59
CA ILE A 703 34.17 -1.92 36.81
C ILE A 703 34.05 -2.70 35.49
N LEU A 704 33.01 -2.43 34.70
CA LEU A 704 32.70 -3.17 33.48
C LEU A 704 33.65 -2.82 32.33
N GLU A 705 34.04 -1.54 32.19
CA GLU A 705 34.95 -1.13 31.12
C GLU A 705 36.34 -1.82 31.21
N PRO A 706 37.03 -1.82 32.37
CA PRO A 706 38.28 -2.55 32.51
C PRO A 706 38.16 -4.06 32.27
N PHE A 707 37.07 -4.67 32.75
CA PHE A 707 36.80 -6.10 32.54
C PHE A 707 36.73 -6.45 31.06
N VAL A 708 35.95 -5.70 30.27
CA VAL A 708 35.84 -5.93 28.82
C VAL A 708 37.17 -5.66 28.11
N ARG A 709 37.84 -4.55 28.44
CA ARG A 709 39.13 -4.20 27.81
C ARG A 709 40.18 -5.30 27.98
N ASN A 710 40.16 -5.98 29.13
CA ASN A 710 41.10 -7.06 29.46
C ASN A 710 40.71 -8.42 28.87
N GLY A 711 39.67 -8.50 28.04
CA GLY A 711 39.27 -9.71 27.32
C GLY A 711 37.98 -10.36 27.81
N GLY A 712 37.32 -9.80 28.83
CA GLY A 712 36.01 -10.27 29.28
C GLY A 712 34.89 -9.96 28.28
N SER A 713 33.84 -10.78 28.30
CA SER A 713 32.63 -10.58 27.50
C SER A 713 31.47 -10.13 28.39
N LEU A 714 30.68 -9.16 27.91
CA LEU A 714 29.40 -8.80 28.50
C LEU A 714 28.26 -9.27 27.60
N LEU A 715 27.23 -9.87 28.18
CA LEU A 715 25.95 -10.08 27.51
C LEU A 715 24.88 -9.30 28.28
N ILE A 716 24.39 -8.22 27.68
CA ILE A 716 23.40 -7.34 28.27
C ILE A 716 22.05 -7.70 27.68
N MET A 717 21.20 -8.23 28.54
CA MET A 717 19.82 -8.61 28.21
C MET A 717 18.92 -7.37 28.24
N GLU A 718 17.61 -7.55 28.18
CA GLU A 718 16.63 -6.53 27.87
C GLU A 718 16.55 -5.42 28.96
N GLN A 719 17.38 -4.36 28.85
CA GLN A 719 17.37 -3.18 29.73
C GLN A 719 16.27 -2.15 29.43
N GLY A 720 15.67 -1.57 30.46
CA GLY A 720 14.73 -0.44 30.31
C GLY A 720 15.41 0.93 30.15
N SER A 721 16.58 1.11 30.78
CA SER A 721 17.26 2.41 30.86
C SER A 721 18.78 2.34 30.72
N TYR A 722 19.41 1.26 31.20
CA TYR A 722 20.86 1.14 31.19
C TYR A 722 21.42 0.79 29.80
N LEU A 723 22.41 1.56 29.35
CA LEU A 723 23.24 1.23 28.19
C LEU A 723 24.71 1.56 28.44
N PRO A 724 25.65 0.69 28.03
CA PRO A 724 27.06 1.04 28.00
C PRO A 724 27.37 1.96 26.82
N GLY A 725 28.24 2.94 27.05
CA GLY A 725 28.73 3.85 26.00
C GLY A 725 27.70 4.91 25.59
N GLU A 726 27.66 5.24 24.29
CA GLU A 726 26.86 6.35 23.74
C GLU A 726 25.68 5.88 22.89
N LEU A 727 25.21 4.65 23.13
CA LEU A 727 24.04 4.09 22.47
C LEU A 727 22.77 4.78 22.96
N VAL A 728 21.77 4.86 22.08
CA VAL A 728 20.47 5.49 22.39
C VAL A 728 19.35 4.50 22.15
N LEU A 729 18.49 4.36 23.15
CA LEU A 729 17.23 3.63 23.05
C LEU A 729 16.19 4.47 22.29
N SER A 730 15.55 3.88 21.28
CA SER A 730 14.67 4.60 20.34
C SER A 730 13.25 4.84 20.85
N GLY A 731 12.80 4.08 21.86
CA GLY A 731 11.41 3.97 22.29
C GLY A 731 10.50 3.18 21.34
N LYS A 732 11.02 2.70 20.20
CA LYS A 732 10.22 2.00 19.18
C LYS A 732 10.11 0.50 19.46
N LYS A 733 8.95 -0.05 19.07
CA LYS A 733 8.62 -1.47 19.15
C LYS A 733 8.52 -2.05 17.74
N PHE A 734 8.87 -3.33 17.58
CA PHE A 734 8.88 -4.00 16.27
C PHE A 734 8.33 -5.42 16.38
N TYR A 735 7.59 -5.84 15.36
CA TYR A 735 7.11 -7.22 15.18
C TYR A 735 8.12 -8.11 14.45
N ASN A 736 9.01 -7.49 13.67
CA ASN A 736 9.96 -8.16 12.80
C ASN A 736 11.38 -7.65 13.08
N ALA A 737 12.36 -8.52 12.95
CA ALA A 737 13.78 -8.17 12.90
C ALA A 737 14.44 -8.92 11.73
N PHE A 738 15.53 -8.35 11.21
CA PHE A 738 16.19 -8.82 10.00
C PHE A 738 17.64 -9.17 10.30
N VAL A 739 18.06 -10.38 9.91
CA VAL A 739 19.44 -10.83 10.09
C VAL A 739 20.36 -10.05 9.15
N ALA A 740 21.28 -9.26 9.72
CA ALA A 740 22.27 -8.51 8.95
C ALA A 740 23.49 -9.36 8.56
N GLN A 741 23.90 -10.27 9.45
CA GLN A 741 25.07 -11.12 9.29
C GLN A 741 24.68 -12.61 9.47
N PRO A 742 24.15 -13.27 8.43
CA PRO A 742 23.65 -14.64 8.54
C PRO A 742 24.72 -15.66 8.93
N ASP A 743 25.99 -15.41 8.59
CA ASP A 743 27.11 -16.30 8.93
C ASP A 743 27.64 -16.12 10.37
N HIS A 744 27.08 -15.17 11.14
CA HIS A 744 27.54 -14.92 12.50
C HIS A 744 27.15 -16.11 13.42
N PRO A 745 28.05 -16.60 14.30
CA PRO A 745 27.80 -17.81 15.11
C PRO A 745 26.53 -17.76 15.96
N VAL A 746 26.06 -16.56 16.35
CA VAL A 746 24.83 -16.38 17.12
C VAL A 746 23.57 -16.85 16.38
N PHE A 747 23.62 -16.97 15.05
CA PHE A 747 22.51 -17.44 14.22
C PHE A 747 22.65 -18.91 13.81
N THR A 748 23.58 -19.66 14.41
CA THR A 748 23.71 -21.10 14.13
C THR A 748 22.38 -21.81 14.38
N GLY A 749 21.83 -22.48 13.35
CA GLY A 749 20.54 -23.15 13.41
C GLY A 749 19.31 -22.22 13.31
N LEU A 750 19.50 -20.93 13.05
CA LEU A 750 18.46 -19.93 12.87
C LEU A 750 18.51 -19.35 11.45
N ALA A 751 17.33 -19.11 10.85
CA ALA A 751 17.17 -18.52 9.53
C ALA A 751 16.65 -17.07 9.63
N ALA A 752 16.66 -16.32 8.52
CA ALA A 752 16.18 -14.94 8.53
C ALA A 752 14.67 -14.86 8.82
N GLU A 753 13.91 -15.81 8.29
CA GLU A 753 12.46 -15.92 8.43
C GLU A 753 12.05 -16.23 9.87
N ASP A 754 12.96 -16.82 10.66
CA ASP A 754 12.69 -17.12 12.06
C ASP A 754 12.43 -15.85 12.86
N PHE A 755 12.81 -14.65 12.40
CA PHE A 755 12.65 -13.37 13.12
C PHE A 755 11.48 -12.51 12.61
N ILE A 756 10.56 -13.13 11.87
CA ILE A 756 9.37 -12.49 11.32
C ILE A 756 8.15 -13.07 12.03
N GLN A 757 7.30 -12.22 12.62
CA GLN A 757 6.05 -12.62 13.27
C GLN A 757 6.17 -13.76 14.30
N TRP A 758 6.98 -13.58 15.36
CA TRP A 758 7.07 -14.56 16.48
C TRP A 758 5.75 -14.82 17.20
N ASN A 759 4.84 -13.86 17.15
CA ASN A 759 3.64 -13.88 17.98
C ASN A 759 2.51 -14.61 17.29
N ARG A 760 1.65 -15.20 18.14
CA ARG A 760 0.47 -15.95 17.69
C ARG A 760 -0.54 -15.04 16.97
N ALA A 761 -0.70 -13.79 17.42
CA ALA A 761 -1.69 -12.85 16.90
C ALA A 761 -1.20 -12.08 15.66
N SER A 762 -2.15 -11.50 14.91
CA SER A 762 -1.82 -10.60 13.79
C SER A 762 -1.22 -9.30 14.31
N ILE A 763 -0.27 -8.74 13.56
CA ILE A 763 0.34 -7.43 13.87
C ILE A 763 -0.69 -6.28 13.89
N HIS A 764 -1.85 -6.47 13.26
CA HIS A 764 -2.93 -5.48 13.21
C HIS A 764 -3.93 -5.61 14.37
N ALA A 765 -3.84 -6.66 15.17
CA ALA A 765 -4.72 -6.87 16.33
C ALA A 765 -4.41 -5.92 17.49
N GLY A 766 -3.20 -5.33 17.52
CA GLY A 766 -2.80 -4.39 18.57
C GLY A 766 -2.51 -5.04 19.93
N ASP A 767 -2.37 -6.37 19.97
CA ASP A 767 -1.94 -7.09 21.16
C ASP A 767 -0.50 -6.67 21.50
N ASP A 768 -0.23 -6.37 22.77
CA ASP A 768 1.06 -5.85 23.28
C ASP A 768 2.24 -6.85 23.19
N GLN A 769 2.20 -7.79 22.25
CA GLN A 769 3.24 -8.79 22.00
C GLN A 769 4.18 -8.28 20.90
N TRP A 770 5.36 -7.86 21.32
CA TRP A 770 6.38 -7.26 20.45
C TRP A 770 7.63 -8.13 20.47
N LEU A 771 8.23 -8.36 19.30
CA LEU A 771 9.51 -9.08 19.20
C LEU A 771 10.63 -8.28 19.88
N VAL A 772 10.62 -6.97 19.63
CA VAL A 772 11.63 -6.03 20.11
C VAL A 772 10.90 -4.90 20.82
N GLN A 773 11.18 -4.72 22.11
CA GLN A 773 10.75 -3.53 22.83
C GLN A 773 11.93 -2.57 22.91
N ASN A 774 11.72 -1.32 22.51
CA ASN A 774 12.73 -0.26 22.65
C ASN A 774 14.06 -0.57 21.95
N ALA A 775 14.04 -0.70 20.61
CA ALA A 775 15.24 -1.00 19.82
C ALA A 775 16.34 0.08 19.96
N PHE A 776 17.58 -0.27 19.65
CA PHE A 776 18.67 0.71 19.55
C PHE A 776 18.51 1.57 18.31
N ASN A 777 18.79 2.87 18.41
CA ASN A 777 19.20 3.64 17.24
C ASN A 777 20.52 3.07 16.73
N LYS A 778 20.66 2.90 15.42
CA LYS A 778 21.92 2.40 14.84
C LYS A 778 23.08 3.34 15.22
N PRO A 779 24.19 2.80 15.76
CA PRO A 779 25.33 3.62 16.15
C PRO A 779 26.00 4.25 14.92
N GLU A 780 26.46 5.49 15.07
CA GLU A 780 27.16 6.24 14.02
C GLU A 780 28.70 6.24 14.20
N ARG A 781 29.14 5.85 15.40
CA ARG A 781 30.56 5.79 15.82
C ARG A 781 30.78 4.65 16.80
N GLY A 782 32.03 4.28 17.04
CA GLY A 782 32.47 3.10 17.80
C GLY A 782 32.55 1.82 16.96
N ASP A 783 33.23 0.78 17.48
CA ASP A 783 33.41 -0.52 16.80
C ASP A 783 32.22 -1.45 17.09
N PHE A 784 31.17 -1.29 16.29
CA PHE A 784 29.92 -2.03 16.41
C PHE A 784 29.68 -2.91 15.18
N SER A 785 29.12 -4.09 15.42
CA SER A 785 28.53 -4.96 14.41
C SER A 785 27.03 -5.10 14.67
N ILE A 786 26.23 -4.82 13.64
CA ILE A 786 24.77 -4.96 13.72
C ILE A 786 24.45 -6.41 13.34
N LEU A 787 23.80 -7.14 14.23
CA LEU A 787 23.48 -8.56 14.02
C LEU A 787 22.00 -8.73 13.63
N LEU A 788 21.10 -8.05 14.34
CA LEU A 788 19.68 -7.95 13.98
C LEU A 788 19.28 -6.49 13.78
N GLU A 789 18.71 -6.20 12.63
CA GLU A 789 18.16 -4.89 12.26
C GLU A 789 16.65 -4.83 12.47
N CYS A 790 16.11 -3.62 12.62
CA CYS A 790 14.67 -3.40 12.62
C CYS A 790 14.29 -2.30 11.63
N GLY A 791 13.18 -2.53 10.93
CA GLY A 791 12.58 -1.61 9.97
C GLY A 791 11.18 -1.21 10.40
N ALA A 792 10.78 0.02 10.07
CA ALA A 792 9.39 0.47 10.18
C ALA A 792 8.99 1.16 8.87
N GLY A 793 7.71 1.11 8.49
CA GLY A 793 7.19 1.79 7.31
C GLY A 793 5.98 2.67 7.64
N ASP A 794 6.09 3.98 7.40
CA ASP A 794 5.02 4.96 7.66
C ASP A 794 4.93 6.03 6.57
N TRP A 795 4.17 5.78 5.50
CA TRP A 795 3.85 6.76 4.44
C TRP A 795 5.05 7.56 3.87
N GLY A 796 6.21 6.91 3.75
CA GLY A 796 7.48 7.52 3.30
C GLY A 796 8.46 7.89 4.43
N ASN A 797 8.05 7.72 5.70
CA ASN A 797 8.92 7.70 6.86
C ASN A 797 9.30 6.28 7.25
N GLY A 798 10.41 6.15 7.96
CA GLY A 798 10.93 4.87 8.41
C GLY A 798 12.12 4.39 7.57
N GLY A 799 12.19 3.09 7.33
CA GLY A 799 13.38 2.40 6.85
C GLY A 799 14.15 1.70 7.97
N MET A 800 15.41 1.39 7.71
CA MET A 800 16.24 0.55 8.58
C MET A 800 17.10 1.41 9.49
N ASN A 801 16.52 2.14 10.44
CA ASN A 801 17.29 3.02 11.35
C ASN A 801 17.62 2.39 12.70
N TRP A 802 17.14 1.17 12.95
CA TRP A 802 17.19 0.55 14.27
C TRP A 802 17.85 -0.82 14.25
N ALA A 803 18.31 -1.25 15.42
CA ALA A 803 18.88 -2.57 15.65
C ALA A 803 18.32 -3.19 16.93
N ALA A 804 18.10 -4.51 16.91
CA ALA A 804 17.66 -5.29 18.07
C ALA A 804 18.80 -6.05 18.75
N LEU A 805 19.84 -6.40 17.99
CA LEU A 805 21.00 -7.13 18.49
C LEU A 805 22.28 -6.53 17.91
N VAL A 806 23.17 -6.09 18.79
CA VAL A 806 24.43 -5.41 18.42
C VAL A 806 25.59 -6.05 19.19
N GLU A 807 26.70 -6.31 18.50
CA GLU A 807 27.99 -6.59 19.12
C GLU A 807 28.81 -5.30 19.15
N TYR A 808 29.32 -4.93 20.32
CA TYR A 808 30.23 -3.80 20.53
C TYR A 808 31.58 -4.31 21.01
N ARG A 809 32.67 -3.88 20.39
CA ARG A 809 34.03 -4.35 20.69
C ARG A 809 34.81 -3.30 21.46
N LEU A 810 35.53 -3.73 22.49
CA LEU A 810 36.28 -2.83 23.35
C LEU A 810 37.55 -3.49 23.90
N GLY A 811 38.72 -3.03 23.46
CA GLY A 811 39.99 -3.65 23.80
C GLY A 811 40.06 -5.08 23.26
N ARG A 812 40.34 -6.06 24.13
CA ARG A 812 40.41 -7.48 23.75
C ARG A 812 39.08 -8.23 23.92
N GLY A 813 38.08 -7.60 24.53
CA GLY A 813 36.77 -8.19 24.82
C GLY A 813 35.63 -7.57 24.01
N ARG A 814 34.40 -7.95 24.37
CA ARG A 814 33.18 -7.61 23.63
C ARG A 814 31.98 -7.40 24.54
N VAL A 815 30.96 -6.74 24.01
CA VAL A 815 29.66 -6.51 24.64
C VAL A 815 28.58 -6.88 23.63
N LEU A 816 27.75 -7.87 23.96
CA LEU A 816 26.55 -8.23 23.22
C LEU A 816 25.37 -7.53 23.85
N LEU A 817 24.60 -6.79 23.06
CA LEU A 817 23.49 -5.96 23.50
C LEU A 817 22.21 -6.46 22.85
N ASN A 818 21.28 -6.97 23.65
CA ASN A 818 20.04 -7.58 23.18
C ASN A 818 18.80 -6.75 23.57
N ARG A 819 17.91 -6.53 22.61
CA ARG A 819 16.55 -5.95 22.77
C ARG A 819 15.43 -6.88 22.32
N VAL A 820 15.78 -8.05 21.79
CA VAL A 820 14.77 -9.07 21.51
C VAL A 820 14.28 -9.62 22.84
N GLU A 821 12.97 -9.78 23.02
CA GLU A 821 12.40 -10.31 24.26
C GLU A 821 12.71 -11.81 24.41
N LEU A 822 13.88 -12.14 24.96
CA LEU A 822 14.40 -13.50 25.07
C LEU A 822 14.16 -14.09 26.45
N LEU A 823 14.53 -13.41 27.53
CA LEU A 823 14.49 -14.02 28.87
C LEU A 823 13.07 -14.30 29.39
N GLU A 824 12.09 -13.53 28.95
CA GLU A 824 10.69 -13.81 29.29
C GLU A 824 10.14 -15.02 28.52
N HIS A 825 10.66 -15.30 27.32
CA HIS A 825 10.05 -16.22 26.36
C HIS A 825 10.89 -17.45 26.02
N TRP A 826 12.16 -17.55 26.44
CA TRP A 826 13.08 -18.63 26.03
C TRP A 826 12.58 -20.04 26.39
N ALA A 827 11.79 -20.18 27.46
CA ALA A 827 11.28 -21.47 27.90
C ALA A 827 10.09 -21.95 27.06
N GLN A 828 9.34 -21.02 26.46
CA GLN A 828 8.14 -21.31 25.68
C GLN A 828 8.39 -21.19 24.16
N HIS A 829 9.30 -20.32 23.73
CA HIS A 829 9.55 -20.01 22.32
C HIS A 829 10.88 -20.62 21.84
N PRO A 830 10.87 -21.57 20.89
CA PRO A 830 12.09 -22.29 20.49
C PRO A 830 13.17 -21.42 19.85
N ILE A 831 12.79 -20.41 19.06
CA ILE A 831 13.76 -19.49 18.45
C ILE A 831 14.46 -18.66 19.53
N ALA A 832 13.71 -18.21 20.53
CA ALA A 832 14.27 -17.47 21.66
C ALA A 832 15.21 -18.37 22.47
N CYS A 833 14.80 -19.63 22.72
CA CYS A 833 15.64 -20.65 23.36
C CYS A 833 16.98 -20.82 22.64
N GLN A 834 16.94 -21.09 21.33
CA GLN A 834 18.14 -21.29 20.52
C GLN A 834 19.02 -20.03 20.50
N LEU A 835 18.42 -18.84 20.35
CA LEU A 835 19.19 -17.59 20.32
C LEU A 835 19.89 -17.31 21.65
N VAL A 836 19.22 -17.52 22.80
CA VAL A 836 19.86 -17.38 24.12
C VAL A 836 21.04 -18.34 24.25
N ARG A 837 20.87 -19.61 23.86
CA ARG A 837 21.96 -20.61 23.89
C ARG A 837 23.15 -20.17 23.04
N ASN A 838 22.89 -19.72 21.82
CA ASN A 838 23.92 -19.25 20.90
C ASN A 838 24.64 -18.00 21.41
N LEU A 839 23.92 -17.05 22.03
CA LEU A 839 24.49 -15.84 22.64
C LEU A 839 25.40 -16.18 23.83
N LEU A 840 24.99 -17.14 24.66
CA LEU A 840 25.79 -17.61 25.81
C LEU A 840 27.05 -18.34 25.34
N GLU A 841 26.91 -19.28 24.40
CA GLU A 841 28.05 -20.02 23.83
C GLU A 841 29.03 -19.07 23.15
N TYR A 842 28.55 -18.18 22.27
CA TYR A 842 29.39 -17.21 21.59
C TYR A 842 30.05 -16.24 22.58
N GLY A 843 29.29 -15.70 23.53
CA GLY A 843 29.82 -14.78 24.54
C GLY A 843 30.94 -15.39 25.38
N ALA A 844 30.87 -16.70 25.68
CA ALA A 844 31.88 -17.41 26.47
C ALA A 844 33.07 -17.90 25.64
N THR A 845 32.81 -18.47 24.45
CA THR A 845 33.82 -19.24 23.69
C THR A 845 34.48 -18.46 22.57
N ALA A 846 33.90 -17.34 22.13
CA ALA A 846 34.47 -16.57 21.04
C ALA A 846 35.90 -16.11 21.39
N PRO A 847 36.87 -16.31 20.49
CA PRO A 847 38.27 -16.03 20.78
C PRO A 847 38.46 -14.56 21.13
N ALA A 848 39.41 -14.27 22.04
CA ALA A 848 39.79 -12.89 22.34
C ALA A 848 40.16 -12.17 21.05
N LEU A 849 39.71 -10.93 20.91
CA LEU A 849 40.00 -10.15 19.72
C LEU A 849 41.49 -9.84 19.67
N SER A 850 42.06 -9.86 18.46
CA SER A 850 43.46 -9.50 18.25
C SER A 850 43.72 -8.07 18.67
N GLU A 851 44.95 -7.77 19.07
CA GLU A 851 45.37 -6.39 19.24
C GLU A 851 45.25 -5.60 17.92
N ALA A 852 45.52 -4.32 18.09
CA ALA A 852 44.81 -3.25 17.46
C ALA A 852 45.64 -2.72 16.28
N THR A 853 45.08 -2.72 15.06
CA THR A 853 45.78 -2.40 13.81
C THR A 853 46.23 -0.94 13.81
N ASP A 854 47.44 -0.72 13.29
CA ASP A 854 47.97 0.63 13.11
C ASP A 854 47.33 1.27 11.88
N VAL A 855 46.39 2.21 12.12
CA VAL A 855 45.71 2.98 11.08
C VAL A 855 46.47 4.27 10.85
N ARG A 856 47.02 4.43 9.65
CA ARG A 856 47.67 5.67 9.22
C ARG A 856 46.85 6.35 8.13
N VAL A 857 46.95 7.67 8.03
CA VAL A 857 46.17 8.44 7.05
C VAL A 857 47.02 9.48 6.34
N ILE A 858 46.82 9.64 5.03
CA ILE A 858 47.32 10.75 4.22
C ILE A 858 46.09 11.43 3.63
N VAL A 859 45.48 12.34 4.38
CA VAL A 859 44.21 13.00 4.01
C VAL A 859 44.30 14.49 4.36
N GLY A 860 43.50 15.33 3.68
CA GLY A 860 43.38 16.74 4.05
C GLY A 860 42.58 16.95 5.35
N SER A 861 42.55 18.19 5.86
CA SER A 861 41.87 18.55 7.12
C SER A 861 40.38 18.17 7.17
N SER A 862 39.69 18.17 6.02
CA SER A 862 38.29 17.71 5.92
C SER A 862 38.16 16.21 6.13
N GLY A 863 39.08 15.41 5.57
CA GLY A 863 39.14 13.96 5.76
C GLY A 863 39.50 13.59 7.19
N GLU A 864 40.49 14.28 7.80
CA GLU A 864 40.83 14.10 9.22
C GLU A 864 39.63 14.39 10.13
N GLY A 865 38.90 15.48 9.85
CA GLY A 865 37.69 15.85 10.60
C GLY A 865 36.60 14.79 10.51
N PHE A 866 36.36 14.23 9.32
CA PHE A 866 35.40 13.15 9.12
C PHE A 866 35.83 11.85 9.81
N LEU A 867 37.07 11.40 9.63
CA LEU A 867 37.56 10.19 10.31
C LEU A 867 37.52 10.33 11.83
N SER A 868 37.77 11.53 12.35
CA SER A 868 37.60 11.85 13.77
C SER A 868 36.14 11.80 14.22
N SER A 869 35.19 12.23 13.39
CA SER A 869 33.75 12.16 13.70
C SER A 869 33.23 10.72 13.74
N LEU A 870 33.84 9.83 12.96
CA LEU A 870 33.63 8.38 13.06
C LEU A 870 34.22 7.80 14.36
N GLY A 871 35.14 8.48 15.03
CA GLY A 871 35.84 7.95 16.21
C GLY A 871 36.97 6.98 15.86
N VAL A 872 37.51 7.04 14.63
CA VAL A 872 38.70 6.29 14.22
C VAL A 872 39.92 6.92 14.88
N GLN A 873 40.76 6.13 15.53
CA GLN A 873 42.08 6.58 15.99
C GLN A 873 43.10 6.35 14.88
N PHE A 874 43.83 7.39 14.51
CA PHE A 874 44.78 7.34 13.41
C PHE A 874 46.02 8.21 13.64
N THR A 875 47.09 7.87 12.92
CA THR A 875 48.30 8.72 12.81
C THR A 875 48.29 9.42 11.44
N ALA A 876 48.25 10.74 11.44
CA ALA A 876 48.37 11.54 10.21
C ALA A 876 49.82 11.57 9.70
N LEU A 877 50.00 11.40 8.40
CA LEU A 877 51.28 11.40 7.73
C LEU A 877 51.32 12.49 6.65
N ALA A 878 52.50 13.08 6.44
CA ALA A 878 52.73 13.88 5.25
C ALA A 878 52.87 12.97 4.02
N ALA A 879 52.57 13.48 2.83
CA ALA A 879 52.68 12.70 1.57
C ALA A 879 54.08 12.11 1.31
N ASN A 880 55.12 12.69 1.92
CA ASN A 880 56.51 12.23 1.83
C ASN A 880 56.92 11.24 2.93
N ASP A 881 56.12 11.09 3.98
CA ASP A 881 56.42 10.28 5.17
C ASP A 881 55.67 8.94 5.10
N LEU A 882 55.85 8.23 3.98
CA LEU A 882 55.29 6.89 3.83
C LEU A 882 55.98 5.95 4.88
N PRO A 883 55.22 5.11 5.61
CA PRO A 883 55.70 4.26 6.71
C PRO A 883 56.37 2.90 6.38
N ASP A 884 57.55 2.56 6.92
CA ASP A 884 58.23 1.27 6.64
C ASP A 884 57.36 0.00 6.87
N GLU A 885 56.44 0.03 7.84
CA GLU A 885 55.42 -1.00 8.10
C GLU A 885 54.09 -0.33 8.51
N ALA A 886 52.97 -0.72 7.89
CA ALA A 886 51.61 -0.35 8.27
C ALA A 886 50.61 -1.43 7.84
N ASP A 887 49.62 -1.72 8.70
CA ASP A 887 48.56 -2.70 8.43
C ASP A 887 47.47 -2.11 7.50
N LEU A 888 47.13 -0.83 7.69
CA LEU A 888 46.07 -0.12 6.95
C LEU A 888 46.44 1.35 6.74
N LEU A 889 46.30 1.82 5.50
CA LEU A 889 46.44 3.24 5.12
C LEU A 889 45.13 3.75 4.51
N ILE A 890 44.63 4.91 4.97
CA ILE A 890 43.55 5.66 4.30
C ILE A 890 44.16 6.86 3.60
N CYS A 891 43.91 7.02 2.31
CA CYS A 891 44.55 8.05 1.50
C CYS A 891 43.55 8.85 0.66
N ASP A 892 43.68 10.16 0.72
CA ASP A 892 43.18 11.06 -0.32
C ASP A 892 44.21 11.12 -1.44
N LEU A 893 43.91 10.48 -2.57
CA LEU A 893 44.83 10.42 -3.70
C LEU A 893 45.17 11.83 -4.25
N ALA A 894 44.35 12.85 -3.97
CA ALA A 894 44.60 14.22 -4.40
C ALA A 894 45.83 14.82 -3.71
N ALA A 895 46.17 14.30 -2.52
CA ALA A 895 47.33 14.72 -1.74
C ALA A 895 48.67 14.17 -2.29
N LEU A 896 48.63 13.23 -3.25
CA LEU A 896 49.82 12.60 -3.83
C LEU A 896 50.10 13.11 -5.26
N ASP A 897 51.38 13.23 -5.59
CA ASP A 897 51.85 13.32 -6.97
C ASP A 897 52.02 11.94 -7.62
N LEU A 898 52.37 11.91 -8.91
CA LEU A 898 52.51 10.66 -9.66
C LEU A 898 53.67 9.78 -9.17
N ALA A 899 54.76 10.37 -8.68
CA ALA A 899 55.91 9.62 -8.17
C ALA A 899 55.56 8.96 -6.84
N GLN A 900 54.87 9.67 -5.96
CA GLN A 900 54.38 9.17 -4.68
C GLN A 900 53.34 8.06 -4.87
N ALA A 901 52.41 8.20 -5.83
CA ALA A 901 51.45 7.14 -6.16
C ALA A 901 52.14 5.85 -6.63
N ARG A 902 53.22 5.95 -7.42
CA ARG A 902 54.05 4.80 -7.83
C ARG A 902 54.83 4.18 -6.67
N ALA A 903 55.32 4.99 -5.73
CA ALA A 903 55.97 4.48 -4.54
C ALA A 903 55.00 3.67 -3.68
N LEU A 904 53.77 4.18 -3.50
CA LEU A 904 52.72 3.51 -2.74
C LEU A 904 52.30 2.17 -3.38
N HIS A 905 52.33 2.05 -4.71
CA HIS A 905 52.08 0.77 -5.41
C HIS A 905 52.98 -0.36 -4.89
N GLY A 906 54.28 -0.12 -4.75
CA GLY A 906 55.24 -1.13 -4.29
C GLY A 906 54.94 -1.65 -2.88
N TRP A 907 54.29 -0.84 -2.07
CA TRP A 907 53.97 -1.17 -0.69
C TRP A 907 52.67 -1.95 -0.56
N VAL A 908 51.67 -1.58 -1.36
CA VAL A 908 50.47 -2.41 -1.53
C VAL A 908 50.89 -3.78 -2.07
N GLN A 909 51.80 -3.83 -3.06
CA GLN A 909 52.34 -5.11 -3.54
C GLN A 909 53.00 -5.94 -2.43
N ALA A 910 53.62 -5.30 -1.43
CA ALA A 910 54.28 -5.94 -0.30
C ALA A 910 53.32 -6.39 0.83
N GLY A 911 52.03 -6.05 0.76
CA GLY A 911 51.02 -6.51 1.72
C GLY A 911 50.20 -5.41 2.41
N LEU A 912 50.46 -4.13 2.13
CA LEU A 912 49.67 -3.03 2.68
C LEU A 912 48.22 -3.09 2.20
N ARG A 913 47.27 -2.84 3.10
CA ARG A 913 45.87 -2.56 2.74
C ARG A 913 45.68 -1.06 2.62
N LEU A 914 45.09 -0.63 1.51
CA LEU A 914 44.88 0.77 1.20
C LEU A 914 43.40 1.04 0.97
N ILE A 915 42.85 2.10 1.59
CA ILE A 915 41.52 2.62 1.30
C ILE A 915 41.69 4.00 0.69
N LEU A 916 41.05 4.23 -0.46
CA LEU A 916 41.04 5.55 -1.07
C LEU A 916 39.73 6.28 -0.77
N LEU A 917 39.87 7.56 -0.39
CA LEU A 917 38.75 8.50 -0.40
C LEU A 917 38.24 8.68 -1.85
N PRO A 918 37.01 9.21 -2.06
CA PRO A 918 36.44 9.39 -3.39
C PRO A 918 37.43 10.06 -4.36
N VAL A 919 37.54 9.49 -5.56
CA VAL A 919 38.49 9.93 -6.60
C VAL A 919 37.74 10.49 -7.81
N GLU A 920 38.35 11.50 -8.43
CA GLU A 920 37.81 12.29 -9.52
C GLU A 920 38.60 12.03 -10.82
N PRO A 921 38.06 12.39 -12.01
CA PRO A 921 38.73 12.16 -13.29
C PRO A 921 40.16 12.71 -13.39
N SER A 922 40.46 13.82 -12.69
CA SER A 922 41.79 14.44 -12.63
C SER A 922 42.86 13.57 -11.92
N GLN A 923 42.46 12.48 -11.27
CA GLN A 923 43.35 11.55 -10.55
C GLN A 923 43.56 10.22 -11.29
N SER A 924 42.97 10.04 -12.48
CA SER A 924 43.02 8.77 -13.23
C SER A 924 44.44 8.25 -13.48
N GLU A 925 45.38 9.11 -13.85
CA GLU A 925 46.78 8.71 -14.10
C GLU A 925 47.49 8.23 -12.82
N ARG A 926 47.24 8.92 -11.69
CA ARG A 926 47.78 8.54 -10.37
C ARG A 926 47.19 7.22 -9.90
N LEU A 927 45.88 7.02 -10.09
CA LEU A 927 45.20 5.80 -9.70
C LEU A 927 45.66 4.60 -10.55
N ALA A 928 45.81 4.78 -11.86
CA ALA A 928 46.33 3.74 -12.74
C ALA A 928 47.77 3.34 -12.36
N ALA A 929 48.62 4.31 -12.02
CA ALA A 929 49.97 4.07 -11.55
C ALA A 929 49.99 3.33 -10.19
N LEU A 930 49.09 3.67 -9.27
CA LEU A 930 48.93 3.03 -7.97
C LEU A 930 48.42 1.58 -8.08
N LEU A 931 47.48 1.30 -8.98
CA LEU A 931 46.91 -0.05 -9.15
C LEU A 931 47.71 -0.94 -10.11
N GLY A 932 48.63 -0.33 -10.89
CA GLY A 932 49.41 -1.02 -11.91
C GLY A 932 48.59 -1.48 -13.12
N ARG A 933 47.43 -0.85 -13.38
CA ARG A 933 46.50 -1.23 -14.45
C ARG A 933 45.67 -0.05 -14.95
N PRO A 934 45.04 -0.14 -16.14
CA PRO A 934 44.16 0.91 -16.65
C PRO A 934 42.97 1.17 -15.73
N VAL A 935 42.60 2.44 -15.61
CA VAL A 935 41.43 2.89 -14.84
C VAL A 935 40.74 4.01 -15.61
N ALA A 936 39.41 3.98 -15.65
CA ALA A 936 38.59 5.11 -16.04
C ALA A 936 37.69 5.54 -14.88
N ILE A 937 37.57 6.87 -14.71
CA ILE A 937 36.69 7.50 -13.73
C ILE A 937 35.73 8.38 -14.54
N THR A 938 34.43 8.10 -14.47
CA THR A 938 33.40 8.77 -15.28
C THR A 938 32.39 9.49 -14.39
N GLU A 939 31.99 10.70 -14.78
CA GLU A 939 30.92 11.42 -14.09
C GLU A 939 29.58 10.69 -14.28
N ALA A 940 29.00 10.24 -13.16
CA ALA A 940 27.80 9.42 -13.11
C ALA A 940 27.13 9.61 -11.73
N PRO A 941 26.46 10.74 -11.48
CA PRO A 941 25.88 11.06 -10.18
C PRO A 941 24.73 10.10 -9.83
N VAL A 942 24.73 9.59 -8.60
CA VAL A 942 23.67 8.69 -8.09
C VAL A 942 23.23 9.06 -6.68
N TYR A 943 21.98 8.75 -6.35
CA TYR A 943 21.36 8.96 -5.04
C TYR A 943 21.21 7.67 -4.23
N GLN A 944 21.48 6.54 -4.87
CA GLN A 944 21.47 5.22 -4.24
C GLN A 944 22.53 4.34 -4.87
N VAL A 945 23.16 3.51 -4.03
CA VAL A 945 23.92 2.34 -4.46
C VAL A 945 23.47 1.12 -3.66
N THR A 946 23.64 -0.06 -4.23
CA THR A 946 23.43 -1.34 -3.57
C THR A 946 24.78 -1.93 -3.23
N ARG A 947 24.87 -2.54 -2.04
CA ARG A 947 26.05 -3.29 -1.62
C ARG A 947 26.05 -4.68 -2.23
N LEU A 948 27.23 -5.15 -2.60
CA LEU A 948 27.48 -6.56 -2.85
C LEU A 948 28.00 -7.23 -1.59
N ALA A 949 27.79 -8.54 -1.46
CA ALA A 949 28.20 -9.30 -0.28
C ALA A 949 29.73 -9.34 -0.18
N ASP A 950 30.28 -8.63 0.80
CA ASP A 950 31.70 -8.58 1.10
C ASP A 950 31.91 -8.21 2.57
N ARG A 951 33.08 -8.53 3.13
CA ARG A 951 33.44 -8.18 4.52
C ARG A 951 33.42 -6.68 4.80
N PHE A 952 33.69 -5.83 3.82
CA PHE A 952 33.72 -4.37 3.95
C PHE A 952 32.32 -3.76 3.96
N THR A 953 31.33 -4.46 3.40
CA THR A 953 29.94 -4.00 3.28
C THR A 953 29.00 -4.69 4.27
N ALA A 954 29.49 -5.65 5.05
CA ALA A 954 28.69 -6.52 5.92
C ALA A 954 27.83 -5.77 6.95
N ASP A 955 28.33 -4.69 7.56
CA ASP A 955 27.54 -3.86 8.50
C ASP A 955 26.92 -2.62 7.83
N ILE A 956 26.95 -2.52 6.50
CA ILE A 956 26.29 -1.44 5.75
C ILE A 956 24.91 -1.92 5.35
N THR A 957 23.92 -1.06 5.53
CA THR A 957 22.52 -1.43 5.33
C THR A 957 22.07 -0.73 4.06
N SER A 958 21.19 -1.34 3.27
CA SER A 958 20.79 -0.73 2.00
C SER A 958 20.14 0.65 2.21
N HIS A 959 19.57 0.87 3.40
CA HIS A 959 19.07 2.18 3.84
C HIS A 959 20.16 3.24 4.01
N ASP A 960 21.36 2.86 4.47
CA ASP A 960 22.49 3.79 4.62
C ASP A 960 23.04 4.24 3.27
N LEU A 961 22.83 3.42 2.24
CA LEU A 961 23.21 3.72 0.86
C LEU A 961 22.07 4.32 0.04
N TYR A 962 20.96 4.70 0.68
CA TYR A 962 19.77 5.25 0.06
C TYR A 962 19.54 6.70 0.51
N MET A 963 19.77 7.65 -0.39
CA MET A 963 19.72 9.09 -0.12
C MET A 963 18.54 9.80 -0.80
N PHE A 964 17.53 9.04 -1.22
CA PHE A 964 16.23 9.62 -1.51
C PHE A 964 15.48 9.85 -0.18
N GLU A 965 15.27 11.10 0.15
CA GLU A 965 14.60 11.51 1.38
C GLU A 965 13.29 12.18 0.95
N LYS A 966 12.35 11.41 0.39
CA LYS A 966 11.00 11.90 0.11
C LYS A 966 10.17 11.86 1.38
N ALA A 967 9.49 12.95 1.69
CA ALA A 967 8.32 12.92 2.56
C ALA A 967 7.45 14.14 2.25
N SER A 968 6.49 13.96 1.33
CA SER A 968 5.58 15.03 0.90
C SER A 968 4.73 15.61 2.05
N TYR A 969 4.69 14.94 3.21
CA TYR A 969 3.80 15.25 4.34
C TYR A 969 4.53 15.47 5.68
N THR A 970 5.87 15.40 5.74
CA THR A 970 6.60 15.66 6.99
C THR A 970 7.25 17.02 7.00
N GLN A 971 7.25 17.64 8.18
CA GLN A 971 8.06 18.82 8.44
C GLN A 971 9.28 18.47 9.30
N PRO A 972 10.47 19.01 8.98
CA PRO A 972 10.79 19.87 7.84
C PRO A 972 10.88 19.10 6.49
N PRO A 973 10.80 19.79 5.33
CA PRO A 973 10.95 19.17 4.02
C PRO A 973 12.30 18.48 3.90
N LYS A 974 12.27 17.22 3.50
CA LYS A 974 13.47 16.43 3.25
C LYS A 974 13.97 16.64 1.81
N VAL A 975 15.29 16.52 1.60
CA VAL A 975 15.95 16.79 0.30
C VAL A 975 16.82 15.60 -0.08
N ASN A 976 16.65 15.09 -1.31
CA ASN A 976 17.49 14.04 -1.86
C ASN A 976 18.94 14.52 -2.00
N ARG A 977 19.91 13.68 -1.66
CA ARG A 977 21.34 14.01 -1.74
C ARG A 977 22.07 13.00 -2.62
N LEU A 978 22.97 13.46 -3.48
CA LEU A 978 23.86 12.55 -4.21
C LEU A 978 24.71 11.78 -3.21
N ILE A 979 24.82 10.47 -3.36
CA ILE A 979 25.69 9.64 -2.54
C ILE A 979 27.06 9.44 -3.19
N CYS A 980 27.12 9.35 -4.53
CA CYS A 980 28.36 9.26 -5.30
C CYS A 980 28.26 10.15 -6.54
N GLN A 981 29.37 10.79 -6.93
CA GLN A 981 29.46 11.63 -8.13
C GLN A 981 30.08 10.88 -9.33
N TYR A 982 31.03 9.98 -9.07
CA TYR A 982 31.86 9.34 -10.09
C TYR A 982 31.81 7.82 -9.99
N ALA A 983 31.66 7.16 -11.14
CA ALA A 983 31.78 5.71 -11.29
C ALA A 983 33.21 5.31 -11.67
N LEU A 984 33.55 4.06 -11.37
CA LEU A 984 34.86 3.45 -11.55
C LEU A 984 34.77 2.31 -12.58
N ASP A 985 35.69 2.31 -13.55
CA ASP A 985 35.96 1.18 -14.42
C ASP A 985 37.42 0.76 -14.24
N VAL A 986 37.63 -0.40 -13.61
CA VAL A 986 38.93 -0.92 -13.23
C VAL A 986 38.99 -2.38 -13.61
N ALA A 987 39.98 -2.75 -14.44
CA ALA A 987 40.17 -4.12 -14.87
C ALA A 987 40.42 -5.07 -13.68
N ASP A 988 39.73 -6.22 -13.69
CA ASP A 988 39.79 -7.27 -12.67
C ASP A 988 39.51 -6.79 -11.23
N ALA A 989 38.73 -5.72 -11.08
CA ALA A 989 38.27 -5.26 -9.78
C ALA A 989 36.98 -5.99 -9.36
N GLU A 990 36.90 -6.36 -8.08
CA GLU A 990 35.70 -6.93 -7.50
C GLU A 990 34.78 -5.79 -7.03
N PRO A 991 33.57 -5.64 -7.57
CA PRO A 991 32.67 -4.57 -7.15
C PRO A 991 32.20 -4.77 -5.70
N LEU A 992 32.10 -3.68 -4.95
CA LEU A 992 31.57 -3.60 -3.59
C LEU A 992 30.26 -2.81 -3.54
N LEU A 993 30.16 -1.75 -4.34
CA LEU A 993 28.98 -0.89 -4.47
C LEU A 993 28.66 -0.67 -5.94
N GLN A 994 27.39 -0.78 -6.29
CA GLN A 994 26.89 -0.62 -7.65
C GLN A 994 25.57 0.15 -7.66
N ASP A 995 25.24 0.85 -8.72
CA ASP A 995 23.89 1.43 -8.86
C ASP A 995 22.84 0.33 -9.07
N PRO A 996 21.66 0.45 -8.42
CA PRO A 996 20.57 -0.49 -8.63
C PRO A 996 19.71 -0.09 -9.83
N HIS A 997 19.23 -1.08 -10.58
CA HIS A 997 18.25 -0.88 -11.64
C HIS A 997 16.86 -0.63 -11.04
N THR A 998 16.57 0.62 -10.68
CA THR A 998 15.35 0.99 -9.96
C THR A 998 14.71 2.28 -10.48
N PRO A 999 13.39 2.46 -10.32
CA PRO A 999 12.69 3.67 -10.78
C PRO A 999 12.76 4.84 -9.79
N TRP A 1000 13.52 4.71 -8.70
CA TRP A 1000 13.51 5.67 -7.59
C TRP A 1000 14.01 7.06 -7.98
N GLU A 1001 14.96 7.15 -8.91
CA GLU A 1001 15.40 8.44 -9.45
C GLU A 1001 14.27 9.14 -10.22
N VAL A 1002 13.54 8.41 -11.05
CA VAL A 1002 12.41 8.94 -11.82
C VAL A 1002 11.32 9.45 -10.89
N TYR A 1003 11.00 8.67 -9.86
CA TYR A 1003 10.01 9.07 -8.86
C TYR A 1003 10.48 10.27 -8.03
N PHE A 1004 11.66 10.19 -7.42
CA PHE A 1004 12.02 11.12 -6.34
C PHE A 1004 12.85 12.32 -6.80
N VAL A 1005 13.62 12.19 -7.88
CA VAL A 1005 14.47 13.28 -8.41
C VAL A 1005 13.76 13.99 -9.56
N ARG A 1006 13.25 13.24 -10.54
CA ARG A 1006 12.52 13.82 -11.69
C ARG A 1006 11.09 14.24 -11.34
N ARG A 1007 10.61 13.86 -10.14
CA ARG A 1007 9.29 14.21 -9.58
C ARG A 1007 8.11 13.67 -10.39
N GLU A 1008 8.29 12.51 -11.02
CA GLU A 1008 7.22 11.82 -11.73
C GLU A 1008 6.39 10.96 -10.76
N LEU A 1009 5.70 11.66 -9.84
CA LEU A 1009 5.05 11.09 -8.66
C LEU A 1009 3.53 11.00 -8.78
N GLU A 1010 2.97 11.42 -9.90
CA GLU A 1010 1.54 11.31 -10.15
C GLU A 1010 1.13 9.84 -10.16
N GLU A 1011 0.05 9.53 -9.46
CA GLU A 1011 -0.31 8.16 -9.13
C GLU A 1011 -0.46 7.27 -10.36
N TYR A 1012 -1.17 7.78 -11.36
CA TYR A 1012 -1.47 7.10 -12.61
C TYR A 1012 -0.24 6.91 -13.52
N GLN A 1013 0.89 7.57 -13.23
CA GLN A 1013 2.11 7.48 -14.03
C GLN A 1013 3.15 6.54 -13.42
N LYS A 1014 3.09 6.25 -12.12
CA LYS A 1014 4.16 5.51 -11.42
C LYS A 1014 4.48 4.19 -12.10
N MET A 1015 3.51 3.30 -12.22
CA MET A 1015 3.75 1.96 -12.79
C MET A 1015 4.21 2.03 -14.26
N ALA A 1016 3.68 2.97 -15.05
CA ALA A 1016 4.12 3.22 -16.42
C ALA A 1016 5.60 3.64 -16.47
N ARG A 1017 5.99 4.61 -15.64
CA ARG A 1017 7.37 5.10 -15.56
C ARG A 1017 8.33 4.07 -15.00
N ALA A 1018 7.91 3.27 -14.04
CA ALA A 1018 8.70 2.15 -13.56
C ALA A 1018 8.93 1.11 -14.65
N THR A 1019 7.87 0.70 -15.35
CA THR A 1019 7.99 -0.30 -16.41
C THR A 1019 8.92 0.19 -17.52
N GLN A 1020 8.77 1.45 -17.94
CA GLN A 1020 9.68 2.10 -18.89
C GLN A 1020 11.14 2.04 -18.40
N THR A 1021 11.39 2.45 -17.15
CA THR A 1021 12.75 2.44 -16.56
C THR A 1021 13.35 1.04 -16.50
N LEU A 1022 12.54 0.03 -16.18
CA LEU A 1022 12.98 -1.36 -16.05
C LEU A 1022 13.17 -2.05 -17.41
N ALA A 1023 12.50 -1.57 -18.46
CA ALA A 1023 12.65 -2.09 -19.82
C ALA A 1023 13.89 -1.53 -20.56
N GLU A 1024 14.41 -0.38 -20.13
CA GLU A 1024 15.61 0.22 -20.72
C GLU A 1024 16.87 -0.66 -20.47
N PRO A 1025 17.76 -0.84 -21.48
CA PRO A 1025 19.02 -1.53 -21.27
C PRO A 1025 19.84 -0.88 -20.15
N PHE A 1026 20.13 -1.63 -19.10
CA PHE A 1026 20.87 -1.17 -17.94
C PHE A 1026 22.23 -1.85 -17.84
N THR A 1027 23.28 -1.03 -17.73
CA THR A 1027 24.64 -1.50 -17.40
C THR A 1027 25.00 -0.93 -16.05
N SER A 1028 25.16 -1.80 -15.06
CA SER A 1028 25.51 -1.39 -13.71
C SER A 1028 26.92 -0.80 -13.68
N ARG A 1029 27.03 0.35 -13.02
CA ARG A 1029 28.24 1.13 -12.77
C ARG A 1029 28.74 0.84 -11.37
N THR A 1030 30.06 0.75 -11.25
CA THR A 1030 30.72 0.46 -9.98
C THR A 1030 31.10 1.75 -9.26
N TYR A 1031 30.72 1.88 -7.98
CA TYR A 1031 31.01 3.04 -7.12
C TYR A 1031 31.89 2.67 -5.93
N GLY A 1032 32.12 1.39 -5.71
CA GLY A 1032 33.09 0.89 -4.75
C GLY A 1032 33.64 -0.42 -5.27
N ALA A 1033 34.94 -0.64 -5.11
CA ALA A 1033 35.59 -1.83 -5.64
C ALA A 1033 36.79 -2.24 -4.80
N ARG A 1034 37.08 -3.53 -4.78
CA ARG A 1034 38.28 -4.13 -4.20
C ARG A 1034 39.20 -4.58 -5.31
N VAL A 1035 40.47 -4.21 -5.22
CA VAL A 1035 41.50 -4.51 -6.22
C VAL A 1035 42.67 -5.19 -5.54
N ALA A 1036 42.94 -6.45 -5.90
CA ALA A 1036 44.13 -7.15 -5.43
C ALA A 1036 45.39 -6.61 -6.15
N VAL A 1037 46.43 -6.28 -5.38
CA VAL A 1037 47.70 -5.76 -5.91
C VAL A 1037 48.84 -6.45 -5.16
N GLY A 1038 49.46 -7.45 -5.80
CA GLY A 1038 50.50 -8.28 -5.16
C GLY A 1038 49.94 -9.04 -3.96
N GLN A 1039 50.55 -8.87 -2.79
CA GLN A 1039 50.08 -9.45 -1.52
C GLN A 1039 49.09 -8.57 -0.75
N GLY A 1040 48.91 -7.31 -1.18
CA GLY A 1040 47.97 -6.36 -0.56
C GLY A 1040 46.71 -6.14 -1.39
N GLU A 1041 45.93 -5.15 -0.96
CA GLU A 1041 44.67 -4.80 -1.60
C GLU A 1041 44.40 -3.29 -1.53
N VAL A 1042 43.68 -2.79 -2.54
CA VAL A 1042 43.15 -1.42 -2.58
C VAL A 1042 41.63 -1.47 -2.59
N VAL A 1043 41.02 -0.76 -1.64
CA VAL A 1043 39.56 -0.53 -1.58
C VAL A 1043 39.29 0.88 -2.09
N LEU A 1044 38.59 0.96 -3.21
CA LEU A 1044 38.09 2.20 -3.80
C LEU A 1044 36.68 2.44 -3.27
N TRP A 1045 36.41 3.62 -2.71
CA TRP A 1045 35.12 3.90 -2.07
C TRP A 1045 34.61 5.31 -2.44
N GLN A 1046 33.62 5.40 -3.35
CA GLN A 1046 33.13 6.69 -3.88
C GLN A 1046 31.99 7.34 -3.09
N VAL A 1047 31.59 6.79 -1.94
CA VAL A 1047 30.53 7.41 -1.11
C VAL A 1047 31.02 8.75 -0.57
N ASP A 1048 30.36 9.86 -0.90
CA ASP A 1048 30.86 11.18 -0.54
C ASP A 1048 30.77 11.44 0.97
N TYR A 1049 31.92 11.40 1.64
CA TYR A 1049 32.04 11.65 3.08
C TYR A 1049 31.71 13.10 3.47
N ARG A 1050 31.72 14.05 2.53
CA ARG A 1050 31.48 15.48 2.77
C ARG A 1050 30.00 15.81 3.02
N LEU A 1051 29.09 14.89 2.72
CA LEU A 1051 27.65 15.03 2.97
C LEU A 1051 27.28 15.07 4.46
N ASP A 1052 28.19 14.61 5.32
CA ASP A 1052 28.09 14.49 6.78
C ASP A 1052 26.66 14.24 7.30
N SER A 1053 26.21 13.00 7.12
CA SER A 1053 24.93 12.51 7.63
C SER A 1053 25.14 11.22 8.42
N GLU A 1054 24.18 10.84 9.25
CA GLU A 1054 24.22 9.60 10.03
C GLU A 1054 24.38 8.37 9.12
N LYS A 1055 23.66 8.33 7.99
CA LYS A 1055 23.76 7.29 6.95
C LYS A 1055 25.16 7.19 6.37
N VAL A 1056 25.75 8.32 5.99
CA VAL A 1056 27.12 8.36 5.43
C VAL A 1056 28.14 7.93 6.48
N ARG A 1057 27.99 8.36 7.73
CA ARG A 1057 28.89 7.92 8.81
C ARG A 1057 28.79 6.40 9.03
N ARG A 1058 27.60 5.81 8.90
CA ARG A 1058 27.39 4.35 8.94
C ARG A 1058 27.90 3.62 7.71
N SER A 1059 27.79 4.17 6.49
CA SER A 1059 28.39 3.55 5.30
C SER A 1059 29.93 3.57 5.34
N TRP A 1060 30.50 4.47 6.15
CA TRP A 1060 31.94 4.60 6.41
C TRP A 1060 32.36 3.90 7.74
N ALA A 1061 31.51 3.07 8.33
CA ALA A 1061 31.79 2.38 9.59
C ALA A 1061 32.36 0.93 9.48
N PRO A 1062 31.90 0.04 8.58
CA PRO A 1062 32.01 -1.41 8.84
C PRO A 1062 33.34 -2.07 8.51
N GLY A 1063 34.09 -1.48 7.59
CA GLY A 1063 35.28 -2.09 7.03
C GLY A 1063 36.59 -1.80 7.76
N TRP A 1064 36.66 -0.67 8.48
CA TRP A 1064 37.96 -0.07 8.86
C TRP A 1064 38.11 0.13 10.37
N ARG A 1065 37.01 0.01 11.12
CA ARG A 1065 37.00 -0.01 12.58
C ARG A 1065 37.50 -1.32 13.14
N ARG A 1066 37.47 -2.39 12.33
CA ARG A 1066 37.99 -3.70 12.71
C ARG A 1066 39.50 -3.59 12.79
N ARG A 1067 39.97 -3.35 14.02
CA ARG A 1067 41.35 -3.24 14.50
C ARG A 1067 41.88 -1.78 14.46
N SER A 1068 42.06 -1.14 15.63
CA SER A 1068 42.71 0.19 15.76
C SER A 1068 43.41 0.40 17.11
N SER A 1069 44.74 0.68 17.08
CA SER A 1069 45.78 0.77 18.15
C SER A 1069 45.46 1.53 19.48
N PRO A 1070 46.17 1.28 20.62
CA PRO A 1070 45.90 1.90 21.94
C PRO A 1070 46.58 3.25 22.26
N THR A 1071 47.33 3.87 21.35
CA THR A 1071 48.23 4.98 21.75
C THR A 1071 47.82 6.36 21.21
N ALA A 1072 46.85 6.98 21.86
CA ALA A 1072 46.78 8.44 21.97
C ALA A 1072 46.01 8.86 23.23
N ARG A 1073 46.58 9.81 23.99
CA ARG A 1073 46.05 10.33 25.28
C ARG A 1073 44.79 11.18 25.08
N ARG A 1074 43.68 10.55 24.71
CA ARG A 1074 42.32 10.90 25.13
C ARG A 1074 41.57 9.58 25.27
N ARG A 1075 41.49 9.08 26.52
CA ARG A 1075 40.76 7.84 26.82
C ARG A 1075 39.33 8.00 26.31
N PRO A 1076 38.82 7.20 25.37
CA PRO A 1076 37.39 7.04 25.22
C PRO A 1076 36.97 6.17 26.41
N THR A 1077 36.71 6.80 27.54
CA THR A 1077 35.95 6.16 28.61
C THR A 1077 34.52 5.94 28.11
N TRP A 1078 33.73 5.10 28.77
CA TRP A 1078 32.27 5.29 28.83
C TRP A 1078 31.94 6.66 29.48
N ALA A 1079 32.44 7.76 28.92
CA ALA A 1079 32.21 9.11 29.39
C ALA A 1079 30.92 9.63 28.77
N PHE A 1080 29.97 9.87 29.66
CA PHE A 1080 28.73 10.57 29.38
C PHE A 1080 29.00 11.99 28.87
N ARG A 1081 28.34 12.38 27.77
CA ARG A 1081 27.94 13.77 27.55
C ARG A 1081 26.46 13.86 27.85
N PRO A 1082 26.02 14.77 28.73
CA PRO A 1082 24.60 15.00 28.91
C PRO A 1082 24.04 15.55 27.60
N SER A 1083 23.30 14.73 26.86
CA SER A 1083 22.43 15.23 25.80
C SER A 1083 21.26 15.93 26.48
N TRP A 1084 21.46 17.19 26.87
CA TRP A 1084 20.35 18.12 26.98
C TRP A 1084 19.84 18.38 25.56
N GLY A 1085 18.97 17.47 25.12
CA GLY A 1085 18.12 17.61 23.96
C GLY A 1085 16.74 17.13 24.38
N SER A 1086 16.02 18.00 25.08
CA SER A 1086 14.58 17.88 25.25
C SER A 1086 13.92 17.87 23.87
N HIS A 1087 13.81 16.70 23.25
CA HIS A 1087 12.77 16.38 22.28
C HIS A 1087 11.96 15.20 22.85
N ALA A 1088 11.69 15.25 24.16
CA ALA A 1088 10.60 14.51 24.75
C ALA A 1088 9.29 15.12 24.23
N SER A 1089 8.50 14.26 23.60
CA SER A 1089 7.03 14.29 23.61
C SER A 1089 6.39 15.67 23.48
N ARG A 1090 6.26 16.16 22.23
CA ARG A 1090 4.97 16.76 21.87
C ARG A 1090 3.95 15.63 21.79
N THR A 1091 3.40 15.26 22.94
CA THR A 1091 2.02 14.79 23.01
C THR A 1091 1.19 15.76 22.19
N TRP A 1092 0.69 15.29 21.05
CA TRP A 1092 -0.31 15.99 20.25
C TRP A 1092 -1.64 15.96 21.02
N ILE A 1093 -1.72 16.77 22.07
CA ILE A 1093 -3.00 17.28 22.52
C ILE A 1093 -3.40 18.30 21.45
N ARG A 1094 -4.34 17.89 20.58
CA ARG A 1094 -5.04 18.82 19.68
C ARG A 1094 -5.59 19.96 20.54
N PRO A 1095 -5.29 21.24 20.24
CA PRO A 1095 -6.19 22.31 20.66
C PRO A 1095 -7.52 22.09 19.93
N ARG A 1096 -8.61 22.32 20.68
CA ARG A 1096 -10.02 22.09 20.31
C ARG A 1096 -10.41 22.59 18.92
#